data_AF-A0A365MNU7-F1
#
_entry.id   AF-A0A365MNU7-F1
#
_cell.length_a   1.000
_cell.length_b   1.000
_cell.length_c   1.000
_cell.angle_alpha   90.00
_cell.angle_beta   90.00
_cell.angle_gamma   90.00
#
_symmetry.space_group_name_H-M   'P 1'
#
loop_
_entity.id
_entity.type
_entity.pdbx_description
1 polymer ?
#
loop_
_entity_poly.entity_id
_entity_poly.type
_entity_poly.pdbx_seq_one_letter_code
_entity_poly.pdbx_strand_id
1 'polypeptide(L)'
;MKFEPVISIAASLVCNAAGVTASSKLFSGATIIAWDESEPEPRVLRDGYLLVEDDRIAKVTTSKPSRLPRDTEVIDATGQIISPGFIDTHRHGWQTAFKTLGSNTTLAQYFGRYGEFAAAPHFNAEDVYWGQLAGLLEALNAGVTTSLDHAHHTWSNETAYAGLNASVESGARVFWAYTFHDVPTLNYTVNDQIPNFIEIAESGLLQHSNVQLGIAYDSFGPNPPDVAKQVANLAREFNVSVVTTHSLAGPFGVSNLPEDVHSFDLLNTSIPVVFSHGSFLTATGANLLRQTNQYLSITPESEMHYGHTHPHSYYIQDQAALGVDTHFTYSTDILTQARIWVQSVRYFFFDKVLSGWEVPKNNPMSVVQAFSLATRAGGLALRRSELGVIREGAKADLIVWNAAESPSLLGWTDPIAAIMLHASIGDILHVMVNGDFVKRDGKLAISHYSTIRRRFLDSARRIKSVYRDFNYPNLDGEFNGGGFYYGEARVADTERGESNGLILNITKPRLIMLQTIPMPSRELTIALAVLSLLIVLVQRAGSRRRETKQLLPLPPSPPCTNIIAGHLPTVLKAAKEHRQHLLFQKWAEEYGEVFFVQLGTIQEYFINSDQAVRAIFDKAAAQTSERPRWIVSNEQICNRLNLLLLSSSEKAWKSQRKATTFGLTNLNLADAGLPFLHFETLKFLNDIAQNPNKGADPQSLWSSIGRYTYSTFSSQIFGLDVPEDNSPVIDYIFETGLAQILGMLPGYYLVDTFNILDKLPLFLKPWERDAKARHKRDYKWCCDKLKKVKSQIDAGEAPPHMTFIRRVIEDPNHLGLDSLEDASYLGMMLIIGASDTSRISTWSFLEAMLTFPDVCNKARKVIDSAVGDRVPVFEDLERVPYIRQVMKESWRWRPPVALGHPHTTTRDIMYKNYRIPKGARIHLNAWAIHRDSTRYPDPENFIPERFEGDTRSSQESAASPDVSKRDHFVFGAGRRICPGYHVADRSFAVSVMRILWAFDISLKPGTKLPLDPQSFPGDMPGNPGLELPVVLTVRSPERLATIQKEFEAAVQSRERMEPLAG
;
A
#
# COMPACT_ATOMS: atom_id res chain seq x y z
N MET A 1 49.49 -11.85 41.03
CA MET A 1 50.25 -10.61 40.83
C MET A 1 49.29 -9.47 41.06
N LYS A 2 49.61 -8.58 42.00
CA LYS A 2 48.76 -7.43 42.38
C LYS A 2 48.69 -6.48 41.19
N PHE A 3 47.48 -6.17 40.72
CA PHE A 3 47.28 -5.08 39.76
C PHE A 3 47.58 -3.77 40.49
N GLU A 4 48.72 -3.15 40.17
CA GLU A 4 48.92 -1.73 40.43
C GLU A 4 47.91 -0.93 39.60
N PRO A 5 47.31 0.12 40.18
CA PRO A 5 46.32 0.91 39.47
C PRO A 5 47.03 1.66 38.34
N VAL A 6 46.46 1.60 37.14
CA VAL A 6 46.82 2.44 36.00
C VAL A 6 46.36 3.88 36.32
N ILE A 7 47.01 4.50 37.30
CA ILE A 7 46.87 5.92 37.66
C ILE A 7 47.94 6.77 36.95
N SER A 8 48.94 6.17 36.29
CA SER A 8 50.14 6.91 35.86
C SER A 8 50.18 7.41 34.41
N ILE A 9 49.08 7.46 33.65
CA ILE A 9 49.07 8.16 32.34
C ILE A 9 48.03 9.28 32.25
N ALA A 10 47.03 9.33 33.14
CA ALA A 10 46.06 10.43 33.19
C ALA A 10 46.52 11.63 34.04
N ALA A 11 47.51 11.47 34.92
CA ALA A 11 47.92 12.52 35.88
C ALA A 11 48.95 13.53 35.34
N SER A 12 49.43 13.40 34.09
CA SER A 12 50.55 14.23 33.58
C SER A 12 50.17 15.22 32.46
N LEU A 13 48.89 15.36 32.11
CA LEU A 13 48.44 16.31 31.08
C LEU A 13 47.28 17.22 31.51
N VAL A 14 46.82 17.13 32.76
CA VAL A 14 45.80 18.03 33.32
C VAL A 14 46.40 18.82 34.49
N CYS A 15 47.47 19.55 34.22
CA CYS A 15 47.91 20.66 35.04
C CYS A 15 48.42 21.77 34.11
N ASN A 16 47.46 22.43 33.46
CA ASN A 16 47.57 23.83 33.08
C ASN A 16 46.32 24.56 33.61
N ALA A 17 46.18 24.57 34.93
CA ALA A 17 45.42 25.61 35.60
C ALA A 17 46.39 26.74 35.93
N ALA A 18 46.41 27.78 35.11
CA ALA A 18 46.75 29.17 35.51
C ALA A 18 46.75 30.08 34.28
N GLY A 19 45.59 30.66 33.99
CA GLY A 19 45.40 31.67 32.96
C GLY A 19 43.93 31.78 32.56
N VAL A 20 43.01 31.91 33.53
CA VAL A 20 41.61 32.28 33.22
C VAL A 20 41.61 33.75 32.81
N THR A 21 42.08 34.04 31.60
CA THR A 21 41.52 35.14 30.83
C THR A 21 40.19 34.63 30.32
N ALA A 22 39.08 35.21 30.78
CA ALA A 22 37.74 34.92 30.28
C ALA A 22 37.78 34.93 28.74
N SER A 23 37.64 33.76 28.12
CA SER A 23 37.68 33.64 26.66
C SER A 23 36.29 34.03 26.18
N SER A 24 36.19 35.21 25.56
CA SER A 24 34.95 35.63 24.90
C SER A 24 35.08 35.37 23.41
N LYS A 25 33.99 34.96 22.77
CA LYS A 25 33.95 34.64 21.34
C LYS A 25 32.75 35.34 20.71
N LEU A 26 32.95 36.10 19.65
CA LEU A 26 31.90 36.77 18.91
C LEU A 26 31.76 36.16 17.52
N PHE A 27 30.66 35.46 17.27
CA PHE A 27 30.24 35.10 15.93
C PHE A 27 29.56 36.29 15.27
N SER A 28 29.97 36.64 14.06
CA SER A 28 29.45 37.79 13.32
C SER A 28 28.91 37.40 11.95
N GLY A 29 27.79 38.00 11.55
CA GLY A 29 27.21 37.83 10.22
C GLY A 29 26.42 36.54 9.98
N ALA A 30 26.19 35.73 11.01
CA ALA A 30 25.53 34.43 10.87
C ALA A 30 24.00 34.54 10.80
N THR A 31 23.36 33.54 10.17
CA THR A 31 21.95 33.27 10.45
C THR A 31 21.83 32.39 11.69
N ILE A 32 21.22 32.92 12.75
CA ILE A 32 21.13 32.28 14.06
C ILE A 32 19.71 31.79 14.31
N ILE A 33 19.55 30.50 14.64
CA ILE A 33 18.27 29.91 15.07
C ILE A 33 18.16 30.10 16.59
N ALA A 34 17.61 31.24 17.02
CA ALA A 34 17.45 31.63 18.42
C ALA A 34 16.12 31.14 19.02
N TRP A 35 16.02 31.17 20.35
CA TRP A 35 14.80 30.84 21.08
C TRP A 35 14.31 32.03 21.91
N ASP A 36 12.99 32.19 21.98
CA ASP A 36 12.31 33.15 22.84
C ASP A 36 11.23 32.41 23.65
N GLU A 37 11.22 32.58 24.97
CA GLU A 37 10.27 31.85 25.83
C GLU A 37 8.82 32.32 25.64
N SER A 38 8.60 33.50 25.03
CA SER A 38 7.26 33.98 24.73
C SER A 38 6.66 33.40 23.44
N GLU A 39 7.46 32.72 22.62
CA GLU A 39 7.05 32.21 21.31
C GLU A 39 7.12 30.68 21.24
N PRO A 40 6.18 30.03 20.55
CA PRO A 40 6.17 28.57 20.41
C PRO A 40 7.16 28.04 19.35
N GLU A 41 7.71 28.91 18.50
CA GLU A 41 8.63 28.56 17.41
C GLU A 41 9.97 29.29 17.53
N PRO A 42 11.08 28.71 17.02
CA PRO A 42 12.39 29.37 17.03
C PRO A 42 12.41 30.66 16.19
N ARG A 43 13.09 31.68 16.71
CA ARG A 43 13.29 32.96 16.02
C ARG A 43 14.55 32.93 15.17
N VAL A 44 14.41 33.13 13.87
CA VAL A 44 15.56 33.23 12.94
C VAL A 44 16.08 34.66 12.87
N LEU A 45 17.32 34.88 13.29
CA LEU A 45 18.01 36.16 13.19
C LEU A 45 18.98 36.13 12.01
N ARG A 46 18.79 37.01 11.04
CA ARG A 46 19.69 37.18 9.89
C ARG A 46 20.79 38.18 10.20
N ASP A 47 21.97 37.95 9.63
CA ASP A 47 23.16 38.80 9.80
C ASP A 47 23.43 39.13 11.28
N GLY A 48 23.22 38.12 12.12
CA GLY A 48 23.22 38.24 13.57
C GLY A 48 24.62 38.17 14.17
N TYR A 49 24.67 38.61 15.43
CA TYR A 49 25.83 38.57 16.29
C TYR A 49 25.51 37.72 17.51
N LEU A 50 26.36 36.73 17.79
CA LEU A 50 26.27 35.87 18.96
C LEU A 50 27.55 35.99 19.76
N LEU A 51 27.44 36.55 20.97
CA LEU A 51 28.54 36.69 21.91
C LEU A 51 28.46 35.57 22.94
N VAL A 52 29.51 34.75 22.99
CA VAL A 52 29.77 33.78 24.06
C VAL A 52 30.76 34.40 25.04
N GLU A 53 30.44 34.35 26.32
CA GLU A 53 31.36 34.69 27.41
C GLU A 53 31.47 33.46 28.32
N ASP A 54 32.69 32.98 28.50
CA ASP A 54 32.98 31.74 29.21
C ASP A 54 32.14 30.58 28.65
N ASP A 55 31.23 30.03 29.45
CA ASP A 55 30.40 28.88 29.11
C ASP A 55 28.96 29.24 28.67
N ARG A 56 28.66 30.53 28.51
CA ARG A 56 27.30 31.04 28.27
C ARG A 56 27.18 31.97 27.09
N ILE A 57 25.99 31.98 26.54
CA ILE A 57 25.57 32.95 25.52
C ILE A 57 25.25 34.26 26.24
N ALA A 58 26.13 35.25 26.12
CA ALA A 58 25.97 36.56 26.75
C ALA A 58 25.04 37.48 25.96
N LYS A 59 25.07 37.40 24.62
CA LYS A 59 24.25 38.26 23.76
C LYS A 59 23.86 37.54 22.46
N VAL A 60 22.62 37.75 22.02
CA VAL A 60 22.15 37.35 20.67
C VAL A 60 21.36 38.51 20.07
N THR A 61 21.86 39.13 18.99
CA THR A 61 21.28 40.37 18.45
C THR A 61 21.56 40.57 16.96
N THR A 62 20.78 41.40 16.27
CA THR A 62 21.04 41.82 14.88
C THR A 62 21.93 43.06 14.80
N SER A 63 22.14 43.76 15.91
CA SER A 63 22.99 44.94 15.97
C SER A 63 24.37 44.58 16.50
N LYS A 64 25.43 45.01 15.81
CA LYS A 64 26.80 44.79 16.29
C LYS A 64 26.95 45.30 17.73
N PRO A 65 27.42 44.48 18.69
CA PRO A 65 27.63 44.92 20.06
C PRO A 65 28.60 46.11 20.10
N SER A 66 28.19 47.18 20.79
CA SER A 66 28.97 48.43 20.89
C SER A 66 30.17 48.35 21.83
N ARG A 67 30.19 47.33 22.71
CA ARG A 67 31.28 47.04 23.63
C ARG A 67 31.47 45.52 23.70
N LEU A 68 32.71 45.06 23.53
CA LEU A 68 33.11 43.66 23.69
C LEU A 68 34.05 43.54 24.90
N PRO A 69 34.09 42.37 25.57
CA PRO A 69 35.15 42.08 26.53
C PRO A 69 36.55 42.20 25.90
N ARG A 70 37.59 42.28 26.75
CA ARG A 70 38.97 42.28 26.25
C ARG A 70 39.30 40.91 25.67
N ASP A 71 40.10 40.90 24.60
CA ASP A 71 40.60 39.69 23.94
C ASP A 71 39.49 38.76 23.36
N THR A 72 38.34 39.34 22.99
CA THR A 72 37.28 38.60 22.28
C THR A 72 37.78 38.07 20.94
N GLU A 73 37.71 36.75 20.76
CA GLU A 73 37.94 36.10 19.47
C GLU A 73 36.75 36.41 18.54
N VAL A 74 36.98 37.14 17.46
CA VAL A 74 35.95 37.43 16.46
C VAL A 74 36.00 36.36 15.39
N ILE A 75 34.89 35.66 15.21
CA ILE A 75 34.70 34.59 14.23
C ILE A 75 33.75 35.12 13.16
N ASP A 76 34.25 35.17 11.93
CA ASP A 76 33.42 35.48 10.78
C ASP A 76 32.56 34.25 10.45
N ALA A 77 31.26 34.40 10.64
CA ALA A 77 30.26 33.38 10.32
C ALA A 77 29.28 33.92 9.26
N THR A 78 29.73 34.88 8.45
CA THR A 78 28.94 35.46 7.36
C THR A 78 28.45 34.37 6.41
N GLY A 79 27.13 34.33 6.18
CA GLY A 79 26.49 33.32 5.32
C GLY A 79 26.36 31.93 5.95
N GLN A 80 26.93 31.70 7.14
CA GLN A 80 26.81 30.44 7.87
C GLN A 80 25.50 30.38 8.67
N ILE A 81 25.10 29.17 9.06
CA ILE A 81 23.97 28.95 9.99
C ILE A 81 24.51 28.54 11.36
N ILE A 82 23.98 29.12 12.44
CA ILE A 82 24.26 28.71 13.82
C ILE A 82 22.98 28.14 14.43
N SER A 83 23.07 26.91 14.96
CA SER A 83 21.99 26.22 15.69
C SER A 83 22.46 25.80 17.09
N PRO A 84 21.53 25.49 18.02
CA PRO A 84 21.90 24.79 19.24
C PRO A 84 22.55 23.43 18.91
N GLY A 85 23.36 22.94 19.84
CA GLY A 85 23.84 21.56 19.86
C GLY A 85 22.71 20.54 19.90
N PHE A 86 22.88 19.42 19.20
CA PHE A 86 21.94 18.30 19.30
C PHE A 86 22.09 17.61 20.66
N ILE A 87 20.96 17.10 21.16
CA ILE A 87 20.90 16.37 22.43
C ILE A 87 20.43 14.96 22.16
N ASP A 88 21.24 13.99 22.58
CA ASP A 88 20.97 12.57 22.48
C ASP A 88 20.47 12.06 23.84
N THR A 89 19.17 11.79 23.97
CA THR A 89 18.57 11.41 25.25
C THR A 89 18.67 9.91 25.57
N HIS A 90 19.31 9.10 24.73
CA HIS A 90 19.55 7.70 25.05
C HIS A 90 20.67 7.10 24.19
N ARG A 91 21.72 6.62 24.84
CA ARG A 91 22.91 6.05 24.20
C ARG A 91 23.51 4.91 25.02
N HIS A 92 24.21 4.01 24.32
CA HIS A 92 25.16 3.07 24.91
C HIS A 92 26.55 3.23 24.26
N GLY A 93 27.40 4.08 24.84
CA GLY A 93 28.63 4.51 24.17
C GLY A 93 29.67 3.38 24.00
N TRP A 94 29.88 2.55 25.02
CA TRP A 94 30.91 1.49 25.00
C TRP A 94 30.75 0.47 23.85
N GLN A 95 29.53 0.30 23.35
CA GLN A 95 29.22 -0.64 22.27
C GLN A 95 29.77 -0.22 20.90
N THR A 96 30.39 0.97 20.76
CA THR A 96 31.09 1.38 19.52
C THR A 96 32.08 0.34 19.01
N ALA A 97 32.68 -0.45 19.91
CA ALA A 97 33.61 -1.53 19.53
C ALA A 97 32.95 -2.64 18.69
N PHE A 98 31.62 -2.78 18.75
CA PHE A 98 30.86 -3.75 17.95
C PHE A 98 30.61 -3.33 16.50
N LYS A 99 31.08 -2.15 16.06
CA LYS A 99 30.76 -1.63 14.73
C LYS A 99 30.94 -2.67 13.64
N THR A 100 29.88 -2.81 12.83
CA THR A 100 29.71 -3.77 11.73
C THR A 100 29.48 -5.24 12.11
N LEU A 101 29.32 -5.58 13.40
CA LEU A 101 29.06 -6.97 13.82
C LEU A 101 27.57 -7.34 13.87
N GLY A 102 26.65 -6.37 13.95
CA GLY A 102 25.21 -6.61 14.14
C GLY A 102 24.30 -6.01 13.06
N SER A 103 24.80 -5.85 11.83
CA SER A 103 24.11 -5.10 10.77
C SER A 103 22.73 -5.63 10.37
N ASN A 104 22.39 -6.88 10.73
CA ASN A 104 21.09 -7.50 10.45
C ASN A 104 20.46 -8.13 11.71
N THR A 105 20.84 -7.63 12.89
CA THR A 105 20.47 -8.23 14.18
C THR A 105 19.09 -7.77 14.64
N THR A 106 18.23 -8.72 15.04
CA THR A 106 16.95 -8.43 15.70
C THR A 106 17.12 -8.21 17.20
N LEU A 107 16.14 -7.61 17.89
CA LEU A 107 16.23 -7.37 19.34
C LEU A 107 16.44 -8.67 20.14
N ALA A 108 15.77 -9.76 19.76
CA ALA A 108 15.93 -11.05 20.41
C ALA A 108 17.36 -11.60 20.28
N GLN A 109 17.97 -11.44 19.10
CA GLN A 109 19.36 -11.81 18.88
C GLN A 109 20.31 -10.89 19.65
N TYR A 110 19.96 -9.60 19.78
CA TYR A 110 20.72 -8.63 20.55
C TYR A 110 20.88 -9.07 22.01
N PHE A 111 19.78 -9.40 22.70
CA PHE A 111 19.84 -9.84 24.11
C PHE A 111 20.78 -11.04 24.32
N GLY A 112 20.75 -12.02 23.40
CA GLY A 112 21.56 -13.23 23.51
C GLY A 112 23.02 -13.08 23.07
N ARG A 113 23.43 -11.95 22.48
CA ARG A 113 24.74 -11.81 21.83
C ARG A 113 25.47 -10.51 22.15
N TYR A 114 24.81 -9.38 22.02
CA TYR A 114 25.45 -8.06 22.09
C TYR A 114 25.04 -7.25 23.32
N GLY A 115 23.91 -7.62 23.94
CA GLY A 115 23.47 -7.08 25.21
C GLY A 115 24.53 -7.25 26.30
N GLU A 116 24.42 -6.44 27.32
CA GLU A 116 25.35 -6.32 28.42
C GLU A 116 25.67 -7.65 29.10
N PHE A 117 24.66 -8.49 29.34
CA PHE A 117 24.88 -9.78 30.01
C PHE A 117 25.70 -10.75 29.15
N ALA A 118 25.51 -10.70 27.83
CA ALA A 118 26.28 -11.51 26.89
C ALA A 118 27.69 -10.94 26.67
N ALA A 119 27.85 -9.61 26.73
CA ALA A 119 29.11 -8.93 26.47
C ALA A 119 30.05 -8.86 27.69
N ALA A 120 29.51 -8.83 28.91
CA ALA A 120 30.26 -8.69 30.16
C ALA A 120 31.50 -9.61 30.27
N PRO A 121 31.44 -10.92 29.99
CA PRO A 121 32.61 -11.79 30.11
C PRO A 121 33.66 -11.58 28.99
N HIS A 122 33.35 -10.77 27.98
CA HIS A 122 34.15 -10.63 26.77
C HIS A 122 34.79 -9.25 26.63
N PHE A 123 34.35 -8.25 27.40
CA PHE A 123 34.88 -6.90 27.43
C PHE A 123 35.76 -6.71 28.67
N ASN A 124 36.91 -6.07 28.49
CA ASN A 124 37.71 -5.58 29.60
C ASN A 124 37.59 -4.05 29.69
N ALA A 125 38.17 -3.47 30.74
CA ALA A 125 38.14 -2.03 30.99
C ALA A 125 38.74 -1.20 29.83
N GLU A 126 39.80 -1.65 29.16
CA GLU A 126 40.35 -0.92 28.01
C GLU A 126 39.36 -0.88 26.83
N ASP A 127 38.66 -1.97 26.54
CA ASP A 127 37.70 -1.98 25.42
C ASP A 127 36.49 -1.10 25.71
N VAL A 128 36.01 -1.08 26.96
CA VAL A 128 34.96 -0.15 27.41
C VAL A 128 35.45 1.29 27.24
N TYR A 129 36.66 1.60 27.71
CA TYR A 129 37.24 2.94 27.63
C TYR A 129 37.31 3.44 26.19
N TRP A 130 37.98 2.68 25.32
CA TRP A 130 38.22 3.12 23.94
C TRP A 130 36.94 3.08 23.10
N GLY A 131 36.02 2.14 23.38
CA GLY A 131 34.69 2.13 22.79
C GLY A 131 33.92 3.40 23.13
N GLN A 132 33.78 3.70 24.42
CA GLN A 132 33.07 4.87 24.94
C GLN A 132 33.64 6.17 24.39
N LEU A 133 34.97 6.36 24.49
CA LEU A 133 35.62 7.59 24.04
C LEU A 133 35.48 7.79 22.53
N ALA A 134 35.66 6.74 21.74
CA ALA A 134 35.50 6.82 20.29
C ALA A 134 34.05 7.14 19.89
N GLY A 135 33.05 6.53 20.55
CA GLY A 135 31.64 6.80 20.31
C GLY A 135 31.23 8.23 20.64
N LEU A 136 31.71 8.78 21.75
CA LEU A 136 31.43 10.17 22.13
C LEU A 136 32.11 11.18 21.21
N LEU A 137 33.35 10.93 20.79
CA LEU A 137 34.03 11.79 19.81
C LEU A 137 33.35 11.77 18.44
N GLU A 138 32.79 10.63 18.04
CA GLU A 138 31.98 10.54 16.83
C GLU A 138 30.68 11.34 16.96
N ALA A 139 30.02 11.29 18.13
CA ALA A 139 28.83 12.09 18.43
C ALA A 139 29.12 13.60 18.36
N LEU A 140 30.22 14.04 18.97
CA LEU A 140 30.68 15.44 18.90
C LEU A 140 30.99 15.86 17.46
N ASN A 141 31.62 14.99 16.67
CA ASN A 141 31.87 15.26 15.26
C ASN A 141 30.57 15.44 14.45
N ALA A 142 29.50 14.76 14.88
CA ALA A 142 28.15 14.84 14.33
C ALA A 142 27.27 15.95 14.92
N GLY A 143 27.82 16.82 15.79
CA GLY A 143 27.10 17.96 16.38
C GLY A 143 26.26 17.62 17.62
N VAL A 144 26.38 16.40 18.16
CA VAL A 144 25.79 16.05 19.46
C VAL A 144 26.67 16.62 20.57
N THR A 145 26.15 17.60 21.29
CA THR A 145 26.88 18.27 22.39
C THR A 145 26.56 17.67 23.75
N THR A 146 25.37 17.07 23.88
CA THR A 146 24.86 16.46 25.11
C THR A 146 24.38 15.03 24.87
N SER A 147 24.75 14.11 25.74
CA SER A 147 24.30 12.70 25.69
C SER A 147 23.85 12.20 27.06
N LEU A 148 22.74 11.47 27.11
CA LEU A 148 22.34 10.62 28.24
C LEU A 148 22.81 9.19 27.95
N ASP A 149 23.86 8.78 28.66
CA ASP A 149 24.48 7.47 28.50
C ASP A 149 23.87 6.50 29.51
N HIS A 150 23.21 5.47 29.01
CA HIS A 150 22.70 4.36 29.81
C HIS A 150 23.86 3.35 29.97
N ALA A 151 24.68 3.56 31.00
CA ALA A 151 26.01 2.98 31.12
C ALA A 151 26.01 1.54 31.65
N HIS A 152 25.36 0.63 30.93
CA HIS A 152 25.23 -0.80 31.25
C HIS A 152 26.51 -1.64 31.11
N HIS A 153 27.68 -1.01 31.06
CA HIS A 153 28.98 -1.67 31.16
C HIS A 153 29.50 -1.71 32.60
N THR A 154 28.71 -1.28 33.59
CA THR A 154 29.04 -1.20 35.03
C THR A 154 29.05 -2.57 35.72
N TRP A 155 29.58 -3.58 35.04
CA TRP A 155 29.63 -4.96 35.53
C TRP A 155 30.88 -5.29 36.37
N SER A 156 31.75 -4.29 36.61
CA SER A 156 32.83 -4.30 37.60
C SER A 156 33.25 -2.87 37.94
N ASN A 157 34.07 -2.69 38.97
CA ASN A 157 34.61 -1.37 39.31
C ASN A 157 35.50 -0.80 38.19
N GLU A 158 36.38 -1.61 37.63
CA GLU A 158 37.32 -1.20 36.59
C GLU A 158 36.61 -0.76 35.31
N THR A 159 35.53 -1.45 34.95
CA THR A 159 34.75 -1.16 33.75
C THR A 159 33.83 0.05 33.95
N ALA A 160 33.26 0.23 35.15
CA ALA A 160 32.56 1.46 35.52
C ALA A 160 33.48 2.68 35.40
N TYR A 161 34.65 2.65 36.04
CA TYR A 161 35.64 3.74 35.95
C TYR A 161 36.16 3.97 34.52
N ALA A 162 36.31 2.91 33.72
CA ALA A 162 36.74 3.05 32.33
C ALA A 162 35.75 3.89 31.51
N GLY A 163 34.46 3.57 31.54
CA GLY A 163 33.46 4.35 30.80
C GLY A 163 33.26 5.76 31.36
N LEU A 164 33.32 5.92 32.68
CA LEU A 164 33.27 7.24 33.32
C LEU A 164 34.43 8.14 32.87
N ASN A 165 35.68 7.65 32.95
CA ASN A 165 36.87 8.40 32.58
C ASN A 165 36.89 8.73 31.08
N ALA A 166 36.47 7.79 30.23
CA ALA A 166 36.30 8.04 28.80
C ALA A 166 35.27 9.14 28.52
N SER A 167 34.19 9.19 29.30
CA SER A 167 33.17 10.24 29.20
C SER A 167 33.72 11.61 29.60
N VAL A 168 34.52 11.67 30.68
CA VAL A 168 35.19 12.90 31.12
C VAL A 168 36.21 13.38 30.08
N GLU A 169 37.03 12.49 29.52
CA GLU A 169 38.05 12.85 28.51
C GLU A 169 37.43 13.33 27.19
N SER A 170 36.23 12.85 26.84
CA SER A 170 35.61 13.17 25.55
C SER A 170 35.36 14.67 25.32
N GLY A 171 35.22 15.45 26.39
CA GLY A 171 34.80 16.86 26.34
C GLY A 171 33.31 17.08 26.07
N ALA A 172 32.54 16.01 25.80
CA ALA A 172 31.09 16.08 25.63
C ALA A 172 30.38 16.37 26.97
N ARG A 173 29.18 16.93 26.91
CA ARG A 173 28.29 16.96 28.08
C ARG A 173 27.61 15.60 28.23
N VAL A 174 27.91 14.86 29.29
CA VAL A 174 27.39 13.49 29.46
C VAL A 174 26.61 13.38 30.77
N PHE A 175 25.34 12.98 30.69
CA PHE A 175 24.59 12.47 31.83
C PHE A 175 24.89 10.99 31.89
N TRP A 176 25.92 10.63 32.66
CA TRP A 176 26.44 9.27 32.73
C TRP A 176 25.64 8.51 33.78
N ALA A 177 24.68 7.70 33.32
CA ALA A 177 23.77 6.98 34.18
C ALA A 177 24.35 5.61 34.56
N TYR A 178 24.85 5.49 35.79
CA TYR A 178 25.40 4.23 36.31
C TYR A 178 24.28 3.18 36.33
N THR A 179 24.46 2.07 35.61
CA THR A 179 23.45 1.02 35.56
C THR A 179 23.56 0.09 36.76
N PHE A 180 22.44 -0.09 37.47
CA PHE A 180 22.30 -1.14 38.46
C PHE A 180 21.65 -2.38 37.84
N HIS A 181 22.34 -3.52 37.85
CA HIS A 181 21.80 -4.78 37.35
C HIS A 181 22.56 -5.99 37.90
N ASP A 182 21.93 -7.15 37.97
CA ASP A 182 22.65 -8.38 38.30
C ASP A 182 23.33 -8.92 37.05
N VAL A 183 24.63 -9.25 37.14
CA VAL A 183 25.44 -9.79 36.04
C VAL A 183 25.87 -11.21 36.41
N PRO A 184 25.03 -12.24 36.13
CA PRO A 184 25.23 -13.59 36.66
C PRO A 184 26.54 -14.24 36.20
N THR A 185 26.97 -13.95 34.96
CA THR A 185 28.19 -14.50 34.37
C THR A 185 29.47 -14.10 35.10
N LEU A 186 29.45 -12.96 35.81
CA LEU A 186 30.56 -12.45 36.60
C LEU A 186 30.31 -12.57 38.11
N ASN A 187 29.15 -13.09 38.52
CA ASN A 187 28.70 -13.13 39.92
C ASN A 187 28.81 -11.74 40.60
N TYR A 188 28.39 -10.70 39.87
CA TYR A 188 28.42 -9.31 40.31
C TYR A 188 26.99 -8.77 40.39
N THR A 189 26.53 -8.44 41.59
CA THR A 189 25.13 -8.11 41.87
C THR A 189 24.94 -6.60 42.06
N VAL A 190 23.69 -6.16 42.11
CA VAL A 190 23.35 -4.78 42.51
C VAL A 190 23.98 -4.40 43.85
N ASN A 191 24.01 -5.31 44.83
CA ASN A 191 24.60 -5.03 46.14
C ASN A 191 26.12 -4.80 46.08
N ASP A 192 26.80 -5.44 45.14
CA ASP A 192 28.25 -5.23 44.91
C ASP A 192 28.54 -3.91 44.18
N GLN A 193 27.56 -3.38 43.44
CA GLN A 193 27.64 -2.11 42.71
C GLN A 193 27.41 -0.88 43.60
N ILE A 194 26.59 -1.00 44.65
CA ILE A 194 26.23 0.12 45.52
C ILE A 194 27.47 0.81 46.13
N PRO A 195 28.45 0.12 46.73
CA PRO A 195 29.64 0.78 47.27
C PRO A 195 30.43 1.57 46.23
N ASN A 196 30.55 1.05 45.01
CA ASN A 196 31.24 1.71 43.91
C ASN A 196 30.47 2.96 43.44
N PHE A 197 29.15 2.87 43.30
CA PHE A 197 28.33 4.05 42.99
C PHE A 197 28.49 5.16 44.04
N ILE A 198 28.45 4.81 45.33
CA ILE A 198 28.66 5.76 46.43
C ILE A 198 30.06 6.37 46.35
N GLU A 199 31.10 5.55 46.14
CA GLU A 199 32.47 6.02 45.98
C GLU A 199 32.59 7.04 44.84
N ILE A 200 32.01 6.75 43.66
CA ILE A 200 32.00 7.68 42.52
C ILE A 200 31.25 8.98 42.89
N ALA A 201 30.08 8.87 43.51
CA ALA A 201 29.26 10.02 43.90
C ALA A 201 29.99 10.95 44.90
N GLU A 202 30.78 10.38 45.81
CA GLU A 202 31.50 11.11 46.85
C GLU A 202 32.93 11.54 46.44
N SER A 203 33.51 10.90 45.42
CA SER A 203 34.91 11.10 45.00
C SER A 203 35.27 12.51 44.53
N GLY A 204 34.27 13.33 44.15
CA GLY A 204 34.49 14.63 43.54
C GLY A 204 35.02 14.59 42.09
N LEU A 205 35.20 13.41 41.49
CA LEU A 205 35.75 13.22 40.13
C LEU A 205 35.01 14.05 39.05
N LEU A 206 33.73 14.36 39.29
CA LEU A 206 32.87 15.05 38.35
C LEU A 206 32.83 16.58 38.50
N GLN A 207 33.34 17.16 39.61
CA GLN A 207 33.10 18.56 39.98
C GLN A 207 33.61 19.61 38.96
N HIS A 208 34.60 19.24 38.14
CA HIS A 208 35.19 20.12 37.12
C HIS A 208 35.05 19.55 35.71
N SER A 209 34.16 18.58 35.53
CA SER A 209 33.91 17.94 34.24
C SER A 209 32.57 18.37 33.62
N ASN A 210 32.39 18.05 32.34
CA ASN A 210 31.10 18.19 31.66
C ASN A 210 30.14 17.01 31.95
N VAL A 211 30.52 16.10 32.85
CA VAL A 211 29.80 14.85 33.14
C VAL A 211 29.02 14.97 34.45
N GLN A 212 27.79 14.47 34.46
CA GLN A 212 26.92 14.43 35.63
C GLN A 212 26.50 12.98 35.92
N LEU A 213 26.46 12.61 37.20
CA LEU A 213 26.09 11.27 37.62
C LEU A 213 24.57 11.09 37.57
N GLY A 214 24.11 10.10 36.82
CA GLY A 214 22.73 9.61 36.80
C GLY A 214 22.63 8.17 37.29
N ILE A 215 21.43 7.60 37.27
CA ILE A 215 21.17 6.17 37.52
C ILE A 215 20.40 5.57 36.35
N ALA A 216 20.79 4.36 35.96
CA ALA A 216 20.08 3.53 35.00
C ALA A 216 19.56 2.25 35.71
N TYR A 217 18.29 1.90 35.50
CA TYR A 217 17.72 0.69 36.12
C TYR A 217 16.52 0.16 35.33
N ASP A 218 16.51 -1.15 35.05
CA ASP A 218 15.54 -1.78 34.13
C ASP A 218 14.67 -2.86 34.79
N SER A 219 14.63 -2.90 36.12
CA SER A 219 13.87 -3.89 36.90
C SER A 219 12.82 -3.25 37.81
N PHE A 220 12.17 -2.17 37.34
CA PHE A 220 11.06 -1.50 38.02
C PHE A 220 9.71 -2.19 37.84
N GLY A 221 9.60 -3.17 36.94
CA GLY A 221 8.34 -3.81 36.51
C GLY A 221 7.41 -4.32 37.61
N PRO A 222 6.25 -4.89 37.25
CA PRO A 222 5.13 -5.12 38.17
C PRO A 222 5.43 -6.02 39.37
N ASN A 223 6.48 -6.85 39.28
CA ASN A 223 7.01 -7.65 40.39
C ASN A 223 8.50 -7.32 40.57
N PRO A 224 8.83 -6.15 41.14
CA PRO A 224 10.20 -5.69 41.20
C PRO A 224 10.97 -6.44 42.31
N PRO A 225 12.27 -6.70 42.14
CA PRO A 225 13.08 -7.30 43.21
C PRO A 225 13.22 -6.33 44.39
N ASP A 226 13.53 -6.86 45.58
CA ASP A 226 13.65 -6.05 46.80
C ASP A 226 14.67 -4.90 46.67
N VAL A 227 15.73 -5.10 45.87
CA VAL A 227 16.77 -4.11 45.60
C VAL A 227 16.28 -2.89 44.81
N ALA A 228 15.15 -2.99 44.08
CA ALA A 228 14.62 -1.87 43.29
C ALA A 228 14.30 -0.64 44.16
N LYS A 229 13.79 -0.88 45.40
CA LYS A 229 13.54 0.20 46.37
C LYS A 229 14.83 0.86 46.83
N GLN A 230 15.90 0.08 46.98
CA GLN A 230 17.21 0.61 47.39
C GLN A 230 17.80 1.51 46.30
N VAL A 231 17.75 1.08 45.03
CA VAL A 231 18.19 1.88 43.88
C VAL A 231 17.39 3.19 43.78
N ALA A 232 16.06 3.13 43.94
CA ALA A 232 15.22 4.33 43.95
C ALA A 232 15.55 5.28 45.12
N ASN A 233 15.93 4.75 46.28
CA ASN A 233 16.37 5.57 47.41
C ASN A 233 17.73 6.22 47.16
N LEU A 234 18.69 5.49 46.59
CA LEU A 234 20.00 6.04 46.20
C LEU A 234 19.85 7.22 45.23
N ALA A 235 18.94 7.12 44.26
CA ALA A 235 18.65 8.21 43.34
C ALA A 235 18.29 9.51 44.09
N ARG A 236 17.45 9.41 45.13
CA ARG A 236 17.04 10.55 45.96
C ARG A 236 18.13 11.02 46.90
N GLU A 237 18.78 10.08 47.58
CA GLU A 237 19.81 10.35 48.58
C GLU A 237 20.97 11.15 47.98
N PHE A 238 21.42 10.74 46.79
CA PHE A 238 22.49 11.42 46.07
C PHE A 238 21.99 12.51 45.10
N ASN A 239 20.67 12.73 45.03
CA ASN A 239 20.02 13.69 44.13
C ASN A 239 20.61 13.66 42.71
N VAL A 240 20.60 12.47 42.12
CA VAL A 240 21.25 12.22 40.83
C VAL A 240 20.65 13.10 39.73
N SER A 241 21.44 13.37 38.68
CA SER A 241 21.05 14.31 37.63
C SER A 241 19.88 13.82 36.78
N VAL A 242 19.73 12.50 36.65
CA VAL A 242 18.69 11.82 35.87
C VAL A 242 18.58 10.36 36.26
N VAL A 243 17.38 9.80 36.15
CA VAL A 243 17.14 8.35 36.11
C VAL A 243 16.73 7.95 34.69
N THR A 244 17.25 6.85 34.16
CA THR A 244 16.84 6.30 32.86
C THR A 244 16.47 4.83 32.95
N THR A 245 15.51 4.40 32.15
CA THR A 245 15.02 3.02 32.14
C THR A 245 14.48 2.64 30.76
N HIS A 246 14.70 1.40 30.34
CA HIS A 246 14.13 0.85 29.12
C HIS A 246 12.68 0.43 29.34
N SER A 247 11.76 1.03 28.59
CA SER A 247 10.34 0.70 28.65
C SER A 247 9.85 0.20 27.28
N LEU A 248 9.89 -1.12 27.05
CA LEU A 248 9.35 -1.70 25.81
C LEU A 248 7.92 -2.20 26.00
N ALA A 249 7.68 -3.06 27.01
CA ALA A 249 6.45 -3.83 27.22
C ALA A 249 6.05 -4.72 26.01
N GLY A 250 4.77 -5.07 25.90
CA GLY A 250 4.24 -5.89 24.80
C GLY A 250 4.94 -7.26 24.69
N PRO A 251 5.27 -7.73 23.46
CA PRO A 251 5.84 -9.05 23.24
C PRO A 251 7.27 -9.22 23.79
N PHE A 252 7.96 -8.12 24.12
CA PHE A 252 9.33 -8.17 24.63
C PHE A 252 9.42 -8.29 26.16
N GLY A 253 8.31 -8.13 26.88
CA GLY A 253 8.25 -8.38 28.32
C GLY A 253 9.06 -7.44 29.22
N VAL A 254 9.88 -6.54 28.67
CA VAL A 254 10.65 -5.53 29.43
C VAL A 254 9.68 -4.46 29.93
N SER A 255 9.11 -4.72 31.12
CA SER A 255 8.07 -3.91 31.74
C SER A 255 8.73 -2.96 32.73
N ASN A 256 8.85 -1.68 32.34
CA ASN A 256 9.24 -0.55 33.18
C ASN A 256 8.34 0.63 32.83
N LEU A 257 7.03 0.37 32.79
CA LEU A 257 6.06 1.38 32.38
C LEU A 257 6.10 2.56 33.35
N PRO A 258 5.67 3.76 32.95
CA PRO A 258 5.63 4.90 33.86
C PRO A 258 4.91 4.61 35.18
N GLU A 259 3.85 3.79 35.15
CA GLU A 259 3.10 3.32 36.30
C GLU A 259 3.98 2.51 37.28
N ASP A 260 4.85 1.66 36.75
CA ASP A 260 5.76 0.82 37.53
C ASP A 260 6.77 1.69 38.29
N VAL A 261 7.43 2.63 37.58
CA VAL A 261 8.39 3.57 38.18
C VAL A 261 7.71 4.54 39.14
N HIS A 262 6.47 4.93 38.85
CA HIS A 262 5.68 5.78 39.74
C HIS A 262 5.35 5.12 41.08
N SER A 263 5.24 3.79 41.13
CA SER A 263 5.01 3.06 42.39
C SER A 263 6.14 3.23 43.40
N PHE A 264 7.33 3.61 42.93
CA PHE A 264 8.49 3.94 43.75
C PHE A 264 8.54 5.42 44.13
N ASP A 265 7.57 6.24 43.72
CA ASP A 265 7.48 7.70 43.91
C ASP A 265 8.64 8.49 43.26
N LEU A 266 9.29 7.94 42.22
CA LEU A 266 10.39 8.62 41.53
C LEU A 266 9.89 9.74 40.61
N LEU A 267 8.72 9.55 39.97
CA LEU A 267 8.21 10.50 38.97
C LEU A 267 7.76 11.84 39.59
N ASN A 268 7.44 11.86 40.89
CA ASN A 268 7.02 13.07 41.61
C ASN A 268 8.20 13.88 42.17
N THR A 269 9.43 13.43 41.98
CA THR A 269 10.63 14.11 42.50
C THR A 269 11.12 15.21 41.55
N SER A 270 12.12 15.98 42.00
CA SER A 270 12.87 16.92 41.15
C SER A 270 13.80 16.25 40.15
N ILE A 271 14.05 14.94 40.29
CA ILE A 271 14.92 14.18 39.38
C ILE A 271 14.15 13.87 38.09
N PRO A 272 14.69 14.21 36.90
CA PRO A 272 14.09 13.78 35.64
C PRO A 272 14.21 12.26 35.48
N VAL A 273 13.16 11.64 34.96
CA VAL A 273 13.14 10.24 34.56
C VAL A 273 12.89 10.17 33.05
N VAL A 274 13.84 9.60 32.33
CA VAL A 274 13.78 9.43 30.87
C VAL A 274 13.54 7.96 30.53
N PHE A 275 12.40 7.69 29.90
CA PHE A 275 12.02 6.34 29.47
C PHE A 275 12.50 6.10 28.05
N SER A 276 13.31 5.07 27.83
CA SER A 276 13.82 4.72 26.50
C SER A 276 12.82 3.87 25.72
N HIS A 277 12.66 4.18 24.44
CA HIS A 277 11.79 3.57 23.43
C HIS A 277 10.29 3.83 23.59
N GLY A 278 9.65 3.24 24.60
CA GLY A 278 8.21 3.33 24.78
C GLY A 278 7.38 2.71 23.65
N SER A 279 7.91 1.73 22.91
CA SER A 279 7.24 1.09 21.76
C SER A 279 5.78 0.74 22.08
N PHE A 280 5.52 0.08 23.21
CA PHE A 280 4.18 -0.33 23.62
C PHE A 280 3.63 0.49 24.81
N LEU A 281 3.97 1.79 24.88
CA LEU A 281 3.46 2.70 25.91
C LEU A 281 1.92 2.72 25.95
N THR A 282 1.37 2.69 27.15
CA THR A 282 -0.08 2.75 27.39
C THR A 282 -0.58 4.19 27.39
N ALA A 283 -1.88 4.40 27.15
CA ALA A 283 -2.49 5.72 27.28
C ALA A 283 -2.39 6.27 28.71
N THR A 284 -2.46 5.39 29.72
CA THR A 284 -2.27 5.73 31.13
C THR A 284 -0.85 6.23 31.39
N GLY A 285 0.16 5.47 30.97
CA GLY A 285 1.56 5.88 31.06
C GLY A 285 1.82 7.20 30.35
N ALA A 286 1.29 7.38 29.14
CA ALA A 286 1.42 8.65 28.41
C ALA A 286 0.82 9.86 29.16
N ASN A 287 -0.34 9.68 29.82
CA ASN A 287 -0.94 10.72 30.65
C ASN A 287 -0.13 10.97 31.92
N LEU A 288 0.43 9.92 32.52
CA LEU A 288 1.26 10.03 33.72
C LEU A 288 2.54 10.80 33.43
N LEU A 289 3.20 10.55 32.29
CA LEU A 289 4.36 11.32 31.85
C LEU A 289 4.03 12.82 31.71
N ARG A 290 2.86 13.16 31.14
CA ARG A 290 2.39 14.56 31.08
C ARG A 290 2.14 15.17 32.46
N GLN A 291 1.51 14.43 33.36
CA GLN A 291 1.17 14.90 34.71
C GLN A 291 2.41 15.10 35.59
N THR A 292 3.42 14.26 35.40
CA THR A 292 4.65 14.27 36.21
C THR A 292 5.81 15.00 35.51
N ASN A 293 5.56 15.54 34.32
CA ASN A 293 6.54 16.21 33.47
C ASN A 293 7.82 15.38 33.26
N GLN A 294 7.60 14.18 32.72
CA GLN A 294 8.63 13.18 32.40
C GLN A 294 8.57 12.86 30.91
N TYR A 295 9.70 12.41 30.35
CA TYR A 295 9.88 12.36 28.90
C TYR A 295 10.22 10.97 28.40
N LEU A 296 9.79 10.69 27.18
CA LEU A 296 10.18 9.53 26.39
C LEU A 296 11.37 9.86 25.48
N SER A 297 12.41 9.03 25.48
CA SER A 297 13.47 9.07 24.47
C SER A 297 13.14 8.09 23.35
N ILE A 298 12.75 8.61 22.19
CA ILE A 298 12.46 7.83 20.99
C ILE A 298 13.77 7.60 20.24
N THR A 299 14.06 6.36 19.84
CA THR A 299 15.30 6.01 19.11
C THR A 299 14.96 5.40 17.75
N PRO A 300 14.62 6.24 16.75
CA PRO A 300 13.91 5.82 15.53
C PRO A 300 14.61 4.73 14.74
N GLU A 301 15.91 4.89 14.45
CA GLU A 301 16.66 3.92 13.67
C GLU A 301 16.86 2.61 14.44
N SER A 302 17.14 2.69 15.74
CA SER A 302 17.26 1.51 16.62
C SER A 302 15.98 0.69 16.68
N GLU A 303 14.86 1.36 16.99
CA GLU A 303 13.55 0.73 17.12
C GLU A 303 13.14 0.02 15.83
N MET A 304 13.42 0.65 14.69
CA MET A 304 13.14 0.06 13.37
C MET A 304 14.10 -1.10 13.05
N HIS A 305 15.40 -0.94 13.32
CA HIS A 305 16.44 -1.94 13.04
C HIS A 305 16.21 -3.24 13.82
N TYR A 306 16.00 -3.12 15.14
CA TYR A 306 15.81 -4.28 16.01
C TYR A 306 14.39 -4.87 15.97
N GLY A 307 13.46 -4.20 15.28
CA GLY A 307 12.13 -4.73 14.97
C GLY A 307 11.08 -4.55 16.07
N HIS A 308 11.30 -3.67 17.05
CA HIS A 308 10.29 -3.34 18.07
C HIS A 308 9.43 -2.10 17.71
N THR A 309 9.91 -1.26 16.78
CA THR A 309 9.16 -0.17 16.11
C THR A 309 8.53 0.85 17.09
N HIS A 310 7.71 1.78 16.57
CA HIS A 310 7.10 2.88 17.34
C HIS A 310 5.58 2.94 17.17
N PRO A 311 4.81 1.89 17.54
CA PRO A 311 3.39 1.83 17.21
C PRO A 311 2.55 2.89 17.90
N HIS A 312 3.01 3.54 18.98
CA HIS A 312 2.26 4.58 19.71
C HIS A 312 3.03 5.89 19.98
N SER A 313 4.34 5.95 19.76
CA SER A 313 5.19 7.08 20.20
C SER A 313 4.82 8.43 19.55
N TYR A 314 4.15 8.42 18.39
CA TYR A 314 3.65 9.62 17.72
C TYR A 314 2.49 10.33 18.46
N TYR A 315 1.89 9.72 19.50
CA TYR A 315 0.85 10.35 20.33
C TYR A 315 1.38 11.15 21.53
N ILE A 316 2.70 11.15 21.77
CA ILE A 316 3.31 11.78 22.95
C ILE A 316 4.49 12.69 22.59
N GLN A 317 4.43 13.30 21.41
CA GLN A 317 5.49 14.20 20.91
C GLN A 317 5.75 15.41 21.82
N ASP A 318 4.75 15.81 22.60
CA ASP A 318 4.84 16.89 23.60
C ASP A 318 5.64 16.52 24.85
N GLN A 319 5.87 15.22 25.09
CA GLN A 319 6.70 14.69 26.17
C GLN A 319 7.71 13.67 25.61
N ALA A 320 8.32 13.99 24.46
CA ALA A 320 9.34 13.16 23.83
C ALA A 320 10.59 13.95 23.42
N ALA A 321 11.71 13.25 23.33
CA ALA A 321 12.99 13.69 22.78
C ALA A 321 13.59 12.56 21.92
N LEU A 322 14.65 12.85 21.16
CA LEU A 322 15.33 11.86 20.33
C LEU A 322 16.60 11.33 21.00
N GLY A 323 16.81 10.02 20.86
CA GLY A 323 18.07 9.36 21.18
C GLY A 323 18.58 8.53 20.01
N VAL A 324 19.82 8.07 20.10
CA VAL A 324 20.49 7.26 19.08
C VAL A 324 20.48 5.77 19.42
N ASP A 325 20.61 5.43 20.71
CA ASP A 325 20.74 4.07 21.23
C ASP A 325 22.08 3.40 20.81
N THR A 326 22.07 2.13 20.42
CA THR A 326 23.24 1.30 20.12
C THR A 326 23.81 1.55 18.71
N HIS A 327 24.46 2.71 18.52
CA HIS A 327 25.06 3.19 17.24
C HIS A 327 26.19 2.32 16.60
N PHE A 328 26.31 1.03 16.93
CA PHE A 328 27.27 0.12 16.28
C PHE A 328 26.69 -0.58 15.03
N THR A 329 25.38 -0.54 14.85
CA THR A 329 24.65 -1.09 13.70
C THR A 329 24.26 -0.03 12.67
N TYR A 330 24.26 1.24 13.07
CA TYR A 330 23.85 2.40 12.25
C TYR A 330 24.59 3.69 12.64
N SER A 331 24.18 4.84 12.10
CA SER A 331 24.84 6.14 12.29
C SER A 331 24.69 6.69 13.73
N THR A 332 25.67 7.49 14.19
CA THR A 332 25.65 8.05 15.56
C THR A 332 24.94 9.40 15.69
N ASP A 333 24.41 9.94 14.59
CA ASP A 333 23.99 11.33 14.51
C ASP A 333 22.48 11.55 14.72
N ILE A 334 22.15 12.52 15.57
CA ILE A 334 20.77 12.93 15.85
C ILE A 334 20.09 13.55 14.63
N LEU A 335 20.85 14.13 13.69
CA LEU A 335 20.29 14.69 12.47
C LEU A 335 19.56 13.60 11.64
N THR A 336 20.19 12.44 11.47
CA THR A 336 19.61 11.28 10.78
C THR A 336 18.44 10.70 11.58
N GLN A 337 18.55 10.61 12.92
CA GLN A 337 17.42 10.20 13.75
C GLN A 337 16.21 11.13 13.58
N ALA A 338 16.42 12.45 13.57
CA ALA A 338 15.36 13.44 13.37
C ALA A 338 14.73 13.33 11.97
N ARG A 339 15.53 13.03 10.94
CA ARG A 339 15.04 12.78 9.57
C ARG A 339 14.21 11.52 9.48
N ILE A 340 14.70 10.42 10.03
CA ILE A 340 13.96 9.17 10.09
C ILE A 340 12.65 9.41 10.84
N TRP A 341 12.70 10.06 12.00
CA TRP A 341 11.51 10.33 12.81
C TRP A 341 10.48 11.20 12.07
N VAL A 342 10.88 12.35 11.52
CA VAL A 342 9.94 13.23 10.82
C VAL A 342 9.34 12.53 9.61
N GLN A 343 10.13 11.72 8.89
CA GLN A 343 9.62 10.98 7.75
C GLN A 343 8.79 9.76 8.15
N SER A 344 9.06 9.11 9.29
CA SER A 344 8.25 8.03 9.83
C SER A 344 6.90 8.53 10.33
N VAL A 345 6.86 9.67 11.03
CA VAL A 345 5.61 10.33 11.46
C VAL A 345 4.83 10.83 10.24
N ARG A 346 5.52 11.46 9.28
CA ARG A 346 4.92 11.85 8.01
C ARG A 346 4.38 10.66 7.26
N TYR A 347 5.17 9.62 7.08
CA TYR A 347 4.75 8.40 6.43
C TYR A 347 3.58 7.80 7.17
N PHE A 348 3.56 7.73 8.49
CA PHE A 348 2.46 7.14 9.24
C PHE A 348 1.15 7.93 9.09
N PHE A 349 1.19 9.26 9.23
CA PHE A 349 0.00 10.09 9.08
C PHE A 349 -0.40 10.33 7.62
N PHE A 350 0.56 10.48 6.71
CA PHE A 350 0.30 10.45 5.28
C PHE A 350 -0.20 9.11 4.85
N ASP A 351 0.35 8.00 5.35
CA ASP A 351 -0.16 6.67 5.12
C ASP A 351 -1.59 6.68 5.55
N LYS A 352 -1.98 7.06 6.78
CA LYS A 352 -3.38 7.20 7.24
C LYS A 352 -4.29 8.10 6.37
N VAL A 353 -3.75 9.15 5.75
CA VAL A 353 -4.49 10.07 4.87
C VAL A 353 -4.61 9.52 3.44
N LEU A 354 -3.53 9.01 2.85
CA LEU A 354 -3.45 8.34 1.54
C LEU A 354 -4.18 6.99 1.55
N SER A 355 -4.17 6.38 2.71
CA SER A 355 -5.03 5.33 3.18
C SER A 355 -6.50 5.72 3.10
N GLY A 356 -6.79 6.97 3.44
CA GLY A 356 -8.07 7.59 3.17
C GLY A 356 -8.34 7.87 1.68
N TRP A 357 -7.46 7.51 0.74
CA TRP A 357 -7.41 8.11 -0.61
C TRP A 357 -7.51 9.63 -0.62
N GLU A 358 -7.27 10.26 0.53
CA GLU A 358 -7.24 11.70 0.63
C GLU A 358 -5.83 12.13 0.24
N VAL A 359 -5.73 13.22 -0.52
CA VAL A 359 -4.44 13.85 -0.75
C VAL A 359 -4.14 14.67 0.50
N PRO A 360 -3.00 14.45 1.18
CA PRO A 360 -2.63 15.25 2.34
C PRO A 360 -2.56 16.72 1.96
N LYS A 361 -3.48 17.53 2.49
CA LYS A 361 -3.52 18.98 2.26
C LYS A 361 -2.45 19.74 3.03
N ASN A 362 -1.88 19.10 4.04
CA ASN A 362 -0.86 19.65 4.92
C ASN A 362 0.12 18.56 5.32
N ASN A 363 1.32 18.99 5.70
CA ASN A 363 2.30 18.10 6.28
C ASN A 363 1.93 17.83 7.76
N PRO A 364 1.87 16.57 8.22
CA PRO A 364 1.45 16.22 9.58
C PRO A 364 2.52 16.54 10.64
N MET A 365 3.77 16.79 10.23
CA MET A 365 4.84 17.20 11.13
C MET A 365 5.80 18.17 10.45
N SER A 366 6.02 19.33 11.06
CA SER A 366 6.94 20.35 10.53
C SER A 366 8.40 19.97 10.81
N VAL A 367 9.31 20.52 10.01
CA VAL A 367 10.75 20.39 10.28
C VAL A 367 11.15 21.10 11.59
N VAL A 368 10.39 22.12 12.00
CA VAL A 368 10.58 22.84 13.27
C VAL A 368 10.29 21.91 14.46
N GLN A 369 9.24 21.09 14.38
CA GLN A 369 8.94 20.09 15.41
C GLN A 369 10.07 19.06 15.52
N ALA A 370 10.56 18.54 14.39
CA ALA A 370 11.69 17.61 14.38
C ALA A 370 12.97 18.23 14.96
N PHE A 371 13.27 19.49 14.59
CA PHE A 371 14.38 20.26 15.13
C PHE A 371 14.26 20.46 16.64
N SER A 372 13.06 20.76 17.14
CA SER A 372 12.80 20.89 18.57
C SER A 372 13.03 19.57 19.32
N LEU A 373 12.60 18.43 18.76
CA LEU A 373 12.83 17.11 19.38
C LEU A 373 14.33 16.76 19.44
N ALA A 374 15.10 17.19 18.43
CA ALA A 374 16.55 16.98 18.34
C ALA A 374 17.37 17.91 19.24
N THR A 375 16.78 18.99 19.76
CA THR A 375 17.47 20.04 20.53
C THR A 375 16.75 20.32 21.85
N ARG A 376 15.86 21.31 21.89
CA ARG A 376 15.18 21.82 23.09
C ARG A 376 14.48 20.73 23.90
N ALA A 377 13.80 19.78 23.24
CA ALA A 377 13.06 18.74 23.96
C ALA A 377 13.99 17.82 24.76
N GLY A 378 15.20 17.54 24.27
CA GLY A 378 16.21 16.81 25.05
C GLY A 378 16.67 17.58 26.29
N GLY A 379 16.81 18.91 26.18
CA GLY A 379 17.08 19.78 27.32
C GLY A 379 15.96 19.71 28.36
N LEU A 380 14.69 19.73 27.91
CA LEU A 380 13.53 19.58 28.79
C LEU A 380 13.43 18.20 29.43
N ALA A 381 13.72 17.12 28.68
CA ALA A 381 13.76 15.75 29.19
C ALA A 381 14.74 15.59 30.35
N LEU A 382 15.85 16.33 30.31
CA LEU A 382 16.87 16.36 31.36
C LEU A 382 16.62 17.45 32.41
N ARG A 383 15.52 18.19 32.33
CA ARG A 383 15.20 19.37 33.17
C ARG A 383 16.29 20.45 33.15
N ARG A 384 16.90 20.64 31.98
CA ARG A 384 17.92 21.63 31.65
C ARG A 384 17.44 22.51 30.51
N SER A 385 16.51 23.41 30.84
CA SER A 385 15.89 24.35 29.88
C SER A 385 16.90 25.29 29.18
N GLU A 386 18.11 25.41 29.72
CA GLU A 386 19.20 26.19 29.16
C GLU A 386 20.05 25.43 28.12
N LEU A 387 19.73 24.16 27.85
CA LEU A 387 20.34 23.33 26.80
C LEU A 387 19.41 23.22 25.58
N GLY A 388 19.99 22.97 24.39
CA GLY A 388 19.22 22.77 23.16
C GLY A 388 18.54 24.04 22.65
N VAL A 389 18.94 25.22 23.14
CA VAL A 389 18.41 26.53 22.76
C VAL A 389 19.54 27.55 22.62
N ILE A 390 19.34 28.57 21.79
CA ILE A 390 20.21 29.75 21.71
C ILE A 390 19.42 30.95 22.27
N ARG A 391 19.75 31.36 23.49
CA ARG A 391 19.23 32.59 24.12
C ARG A 391 20.20 33.12 25.15
N GLU A 392 20.06 34.38 25.51
CA GLU A 392 20.90 35.01 26.55
C GLU A 392 20.79 34.23 27.87
N GLY A 393 21.95 33.97 28.48
CA GLY A 393 22.10 33.16 29.69
C GLY A 393 22.15 31.65 29.48
N ALA A 394 21.78 31.13 28.30
CA ALA A 394 21.85 29.70 28.01
C ALA A 394 23.31 29.21 27.88
N LYS A 395 23.53 27.89 27.97
CA LYS A 395 24.87 27.31 27.75
C LYS A 395 25.28 27.46 26.29
N ALA A 396 26.55 27.74 26.06
CA ALA A 396 27.10 27.87 24.72
C ALA A 396 27.42 26.50 24.10
N ASP A 397 26.37 25.70 23.91
CA ASP A 397 26.41 24.42 23.20
C ASP A 397 25.87 24.65 21.78
N LEU A 398 26.77 24.79 20.81
CA LEU A 398 26.48 25.36 19.49
C LEU A 398 26.99 24.49 18.34
N ILE A 399 26.31 24.56 17.20
CA ILE A 399 26.76 24.02 15.92
C ILE A 399 26.82 25.16 14.92
N VAL A 400 27.96 25.27 14.21
CA VAL A 400 28.10 26.15 13.05
C VAL A 400 28.15 25.29 11.79
N TRP A 401 27.22 25.54 10.89
CA TRP A 401 27.07 24.82 9.62
C TRP A 401 27.74 25.61 8.50
N ASN A 402 28.48 24.94 7.62
CA ASN A 402 29.13 25.51 6.44
C ASN A 402 28.13 25.83 5.31
N ALA A 403 27.10 26.61 5.62
CA ALA A 403 26.02 26.97 4.72
C ALA A 403 26.42 27.96 3.61
N ALA A 404 27.58 28.63 3.74
CA ALA A 404 28.07 29.55 2.71
C ALA A 404 28.76 28.81 1.55
N GLU A 405 29.45 27.70 1.83
CA GLU A 405 30.29 27.01 0.84
C GLU A 405 29.81 25.61 0.50
N SER A 406 29.07 24.93 1.40
CA SER A 406 28.65 23.55 1.17
C SER A 406 27.67 23.45 0.01
N PRO A 407 27.92 22.58 -0.99
CA PRO A 407 26.99 22.33 -2.09
C PRO A 407 25.58 21.91 -1.63
N SER A 408 25.48 21.16 -0.53
CA SER A 408 24.20 20.68 0.02
C SER A 408 23.34 21.82 0.60
N LEU A 409 23.99 22.94 0.91
CA LEU A 409 23.41 24.11 1.56
C LEU A 409 23.57 25.36 0.68
N LEU A 410 23.62 25.25 -0.64
CA LEU A 410 23.54 26.43 -1.51
C LEU A 410 22.07 26.83 -1.75
N GLY A 411 21.79 28.14 -1.71
CA GLY A 411 20.47 28.69 -2.10
C GLY A 411 19.33 28.45 -1.11
N TRP A 412 19.63 28.09 0.14
CA TRP A 412 18.62 27.93 1.19
C TRP A 412 17.95 29.26 1.56
N THR A 413 16.69 29.18 1.95
CA THR A 413 15.94 30.31 2.51
C THR A 413 15.46 30.02 3.93
N ASP A 414 15.12 28.79 4.28
CA ASP A 414 14.76 28.40 5.65
C ASP A 414 15.96 27.66 6.27
N PRO A 415 16.61 28.21 7.33
CA PRO A 415 17.78 27.58 7.93
C PRO A 415 17.44 26.28 8.66
N ILE A 416 16.24 26.14 9.21
CA ILE A 416 15.81 24.91 9.90
C ILE A 416 15.57 23.81 8.86
N ALA A 417 14.89 24.12 7.75
CA ALA A 417 14.73 23.17 6.65
C ALA A 417 16.09 22.80 6.03
N ALA A 418 17.00 23.76 5.88
CA ALA A 418 18.36 23.53 5.36
C ALA A 418 19.10 22.49 6.22
N ILE A 419 19.09 22.63 7.55
CA ILE A 419 19.68 21.64 8.44
C ILE A 419 18.90 20.32 8.38
N MET A 420 17.59 20.36 8.63
CA MET A 420 16.78 19.15 8.84
C MET A 420 16.59 18.30 7.60
N LEU A 421 16.62 18.85 6.39
CA LEU A 421 16.35 18.08 5.16
C LEU A 421 17.52 18.00 4.19
N HIS A 422 18.50 18.91 4.26
CA HIS A 422 19.57 19.02 3.25
C HIS A 422 20.98 18.79 3.79
N ALA A 423 21.29 19.25 5.00
CA ALA A 423 22.64 19.12 5.57
C ALA A 423 23.10 17.66 5.73
N SER A 424 24.38 17.46 5.91
CA SER A 424 24.98 16.22 6.36
C SER A 424 25.92 16.52 7.53
N ILE A 425 26.36 15.49 8.24
CA ILE A 425 27.41 15.64 9.27
C ILE A 425 28.71 16.26 8.71
N GLY A 426 28.95 16.12 7.40
CA GLY A 426 30.08 16.72 6.69
C GLY A 426 29.99 18.24 6.58
N ASP A 427 28.79 18.81 6.74
CA ASP A 427 28.55 20.25 6.64
C ASP A 427 28.75 20.98 7.99
N ILE A 428 29.04 20.25 9.06
CA ILE A 428 29.31 20.83 10.38
C ILE A 428 30.75 21.35 10.39
N LEU A 429 30.91 22.67 10.48
CA LEU A 429 32.20 23.35 10.53
C LEU A 429 32.75 23.43 11.95
N HIS A 430 31.91 23.88 12.89
CA HIS A 430 32.28 24.00 14.29
C HIS A 430 31.24 23.37 15.20
N VAL A 431 31.70 22.80 16.31
CA VAL A 431 30.85 22.34 17.42
C VAL A 431 31.47 22.86 18.70
N MET A 432 30.63 23.41 19.57
CA MET A 432 31.02 23.92 20.87
C MET A 432 30.24 23.24 21.98
N VAL A 433 30.91 22.97 23.09
CA VAL A 433 30.31 22.50 24.35
C VAL A 433 30.82 23.42 25.45
N ASN A 434 29.92 24.01 26.24
CA ASN A 434 30.28 24.96 27.30
C ASN A 434 31.18 26.11 26.78
N GLY A 435 30.96 26.59 25.55
CA GLY A 435 31.72 27.72 25.01
C GLY A 435 33.10 27.36 24.43
N ASP A 436 33.51 26.10 24.52
CA ASP A 436 34.78 25.60 23.99
C ASP A 436 34.57 24.82 22.70
N PHE A 437 35.48 25.01 21.74
CA PHE A 437 35.45 24.25 20.48
C PHE A 437 35.86 22.80 20.76
N VAL A 438 34.94 21.87 20.52
CA VAL A 438 35.21 20.43 20.46
C VAL A 438 35.40 19.95 19.01
N LYS A 439 34.92 20.74 18.05
CA LYS A 439 35.23 20.64 16.63
C LYS A 439 35.43 22.05 16.06
N ARG A 440 36.49 22.23 15.27
CA ARG A 440 36.82 23.51 14.65
C ARG A 440 37.32 23.27 13.23
N ASP A 441 36.86 24.09 12.28
CA ASP A 441 37.25 24.03 10.88
C ASP A 441 37.10 22.60 10.29
N GLY A 442 36.01 21.93 10.65
CA GLY A 442 35.69 20.57 10.23
C GLY A 442 36.48 19.45 10.93
N LYS A 443 37.34 19.76 11.92
CA LYS A 443 38.19 18.78 12.62
C LYS A 443 37.92 18.75 14.12
N LEU A 444 37.95 17.56 14.72
CA LEU A 444 37.86 17.40 16.17
C LEU A 444 39.02 18.12 16.86
N ALA A 445 38.72 18.88 17.91
CA ALA A 445 39.68 19.67 18.68
C ALA A 445 40.33 18.84 19.80
N ILE A 446 40.76 17.61 19.49
CA ILE A 446 41.45 16.71 20.43
C ILE A 446 42.87 16.40 19.96
N SER A 447 43.86 16.73 20.81
CA SER A 447 45.28 16.73 20.44
C SER A 447 45.86 15.34 20.13
N HIS A 448 45.32 14.29 20.74
CA HIS A 448 45.85 12.92 20.67
C HIS A 448 44.91 11.95 19.94
N TYR A 449 44.08 12.45 19.01
CA TYR A 449 43.16 11.64 18.22
C TYR A 449 43.84 10.44 17.53
N SER A 450 45.08 10.59 17.08
CA SER A 450 45.85 9.51 16.44
C SER A 450 46.06 8.30 17.37
N THR A 451 46.31 8.55 18.66
CA THR A 451 46.43 7.51 19.68
C THR A 451 45.08 6.86 19.96
N ILE A 452 44.02 7.67 20.13
CA ILE A 452 42.65 7.20 20.36
C ILE A 452 42.23 6.27 19.22
N ARG A 453 42.41 6.73 17.96
CA ARG A 453 42.13 5.94 16.75
C ARG A 453 42.86 4.60 16.77
N ARG A 454 44.15 4.59 17.07
CA ARG A 454 44.94 3.35 17.09
C ARG A 454 44.43 2.39 18.17
N ARG A 455 44.24 2.88 19.39
CA ARG A 455 43.82 2.06 20.54
C ARG A 455 42.40 1.51 20.37
N PHE A 456 41.46 2.34 19.91
CA PHE A 456 40.13 1.88 19.54
C PHE A 456 40.18 0.78 18.47
N LEU A 457 41.01 0.93 17.44
CA LEU A 457 41.15 -0.11 16.41
C LEU A 457 41.75 -1.41 16.96
N ASP A 458 42.63 -1.33 17.96
CA ASP A 458 43.18 -2.51 18.65
C ASP A 458 42.07 -3.23 19.43
N SER A 459 41.28 -2.50 20.24
CA SER A 459 40.11 -3.04 20.95
C SER A 459 39.07 -3.63 20.00
N ALA A 460 38.71 -2.91 18.93
CA ALA A 460 37.76 -3.39 17.93
C ALA A 460 38.24 -4.69 17.24
N ARG A 461 39.55 -4.81 16.94
CA ARG A 461 40.11 -6.07 16.39
C ARG A 461 40.01 -7.22 17.40
N ARG A 462 40.27 -6.96 18.68
CA ARG A 462 40.13 -7.95 19.76
C ARG A 462 38.68 -8.43 19.89
N ILE A 463 37.73 -7.50 20.00
CA ILE A 463 36.29 -7.80 20.10
C ILE A 463 35.82 -8.58 18.86
N LYS A 464 36.19 -8.14 17.65
CA LYS A 464 35.84 -8.86 16.41
C LYS A 464 36.42 -10.28 16.38
N SER A 465 37.59 -10.51 16.98
CA SER A 465 38.16 -11.85 17.12
C SER A 465 37.34 -12.73 18.05
N VAL A 466 36.89 -12.21 19.19
CA VAL A 466 36.04 -12.96 20.14
C VAL A 466 34.68 -13.29 19.51
N TYR A 467 34.08 -12.33 18.82
CA TYR A 467 32.73 -12.45 18.27
C TYR A 467 32.64 -13.17 16.94
N ARG A 468 33.78 -13.48 16.30
CA ARG A 468 33.84 -14.34 15.11
C ARG A 468 33.30 -15.74 15.40
N ASP A 469 33.64 -16.28 16.57
CA ASP A 469 33.31 -17.65 16.96
C ASP A 469 32.09 -17.71 17.91
N PHE A 470 31.52 -16.55 18.24
CA PHE A 470 30.31 -16.44 19.04
C PHE A 470 29.10 -16.76 18.16
N ASN A 471 28.34 -17.80 18.50
CA ASN A 471 27.19 -18.23 17.71
C ASN A 471 25.98 -17.31 17.91
N TYR A 472 25.10 -17.23 16.91
CA TYR A 472 23.80 -16.60 17.10
C TYR A 472 22.92 -17.50 17.98
N PRO A 473 22.09 -16.92 18.87
CA PRO A 473 21.15 -17.69 19.66
C PRO A 473 20.12 -18.38 18.74
N ASN A 474 19.72 -19.60 19.11
CA ASN A 474 18.62 -20.28 18.43
C ASN A 474 17.28 -19.70 18.91
N LEU A 475 16.46 -19.21 17.98
CA LEU A 475 15.21 -18.49 18.28
C LEU A 475 13.98 -19.32 17.86
N ASP A 476 13.76 -20.42 18.58
CA ASP A 476 12.60 -21.30 18.38
C ASP A 476 11.66 -21.26 19.59
N GLY A 477 10.36 -21.44 19.34
CA GLY A 477 9.35 -21.54 20.40
C GLY A 477 8.99 -20.18 21.00
N GLU A 478 8.95 -20.12 22.33
CA GLU A 478 8.41 -18.99 23.10
C GLU A 478 9.53 -18.04 23.55
N PHE A 479 9.33 -16.74 23.33
CA PHE A 479 10.22 -15.69 23.81
C PHE A 479 10.03 -15.50 25.32
N ASN A 480 11.11 -15.74 26.08
CA ASN A 480 11.20 -15.51 27.53
C ASN A 480 10.07 -16.12 28.39
N GLY A 481 9.37 -17.16 27.92
CA GLY A 481 8.28 -17.81 28.67
C GLY A 481 7.09 -16.90 28.97
N GLY A 482 6.92 -15.82 28.20
CA GLY A 482 5.90 -14.77 28.41
C GLY A 482 4.60 -14.95 27.61
N GLY A 483 4.40 -16.07 26.94
CA GLY A 483 3.26 -16.40 26.09
C GLY A 483 3.35 -15.89 24.65
N PHE A 484 4.49 -15.32 24.25
CA PHE A 484 4.73 -14.79 22.90
C PHE A 484 5.72 -15.66 22.15
N TYR A 485 5.42 -16.00 20.89
CA TYR A 485 6.24 -16.90 20.08
C TYR A 485 7.07 -16.13 19.05
N TYR A 486 8.27 -16.63 18.75
CA TYR A 486 9.07 -16.10 17.63
C TYR A 486 8.30 -16.22 16.31
N GLY A 487 8.27 -15.15 15.53
CA GLY A 487 7.61 -15.09 14.23
C GLY A 487 8.57 -14.66 13.13
N GLU A 488 8.32 -15.13 11.91
CA GLU A 488 9.16 -14.77 10.76
C GLU A 488 8.70 -13.45 10.14
N ALA A 489 9.60 -12.46 10.15
CA ALA A 489 9.43 -11.26 9.35
C ALA A 489 9.60 -11.61 7.87
N ARG A 490 8.76 -11.01 7.02
CA ARG A 490 8.87 -11.21 5.58
C ARG A 490 10.19 -10.57 5.08
N VAL A 491 11.05 -11.36 4.43
CA VAL A 491 12.37 -10.95 3.88
C VAL A 491 12.25 -10.11 2.62
N ALA A 492 12.63 -8.84 2.65
CA ALA A 492 12.80 -8.03 1.46
C ALA A 492 14.06 -8.44 0.69
N ASP A 493 13.97 -8.56 -0.64
CA ASP A 493 15.09 -8.91 -1.51
C ASP A 493 15.35 -7.77 -2.51
N THR A 494 16.62 -7.39 -2.65
CA THR A 494 17.10 -6.36 -3.58
C THR A 494 17.67 -6.95 -4.87
N GLU A 495 17.94 -8.25 -4.89
CA GLU A 495 18.41 -8.94 -6.08
C GLU A 495 17.26 -9.19 -7.07
N ARG A 496 17.61 -9.12 -8.35
CA ARG A 496 16.66 -9.38 -9.45
C ARG A 496 16.46 -10.89 -9.57
N GLY A 497 15.57 -11.45 -8.76
CA GLY A 497 15.19 -12.86 -8.84
C GLY A 497 14.49 -13.23 -10.16
N GLU A 498 14.68 -14.49 -10.58
CA GLU A 498 13.93 -15.12 -11.69
C GLU A 498 12.42 -15.24 -11.39
N SER A 499 12.07 -15.13 -10.10
CA SER A 499 10.74 -14.84 -9.58
C SER A 499 10.69 -13.38 -9.17
N ASN A 500 9.59 -12.72 -9.48
CA ASN A 500 9.52 -11.25 -9.55
C ASN A 500 9.48 -10.54 -8.18
N GLY A 501 10.58 -10.64 -7.43
CA GLY A 501 11.01 -9.73 -6.39
C GLY A 501 10.01 -9.51 -5.26
N LEU A 502 9.79 -10.53 -4.41
CA LEU A 502 9.61 -10.39 -2.96
C LEU A 502 9.35 -11.76 -2.25
N ILE A 503 10.27 -12.10 -1.34
CA ILE A 503 10.14 -12.90 -0.08
C ILE A 503 10.06 -14.45 -0.18
N LEU A 504 11.19 -15.13 0.06
CA LEU A 504 11.35 -16.57 0.39
C LEU A 504 10.92 -16.84 1.86
N ASN A 505 10.25 -17.92 2.30
CA ASN A 505 9.59 -19.06 1.67
C ASN A 505 8.64 -19.74 2.69
N ILE A 506 7.57 -20.37 2.19
CA ILE A 506 6.89 -21.61 2.66
C ILE A 506 6.61 -21.81 4.17
N THR A 507 5.33 -21.82 4.55
CA THR A 507 4.69 -23.04 5.10
C THR A 507 3.16 -23.02 4.96
N LYS A 508 2.63 -24.22 4.68
CA LYS A 508 1.25 -24.62 4.33
C LYS A 508 0.08 -23.79 4.90
N PRO A 509 -1.02 -23.60 4.14
CA PRO A 509 -2.29 -23.24 4.74
C PRO A 509 -2.83 -24.46 5.51
N ARG A 510 -2.85 -24.40 6.84
CA ARG A 510 -3.74 -25.26 7.62
C ARG A 510 -5.16 -24.75 7.42
N LEU A 511 -5.99 -25.56 6.76
CA LEU A 511 -7.43 -25.54 7.00
C LEU A 511 -7.65 -25.68 8.51
N ILE A 512 -8.20 -24.66 9.15
CA ILE A 512 -8.79 -24.79 10.48
C ILE A 512 -10.28 -24.53 10.32
N MET A 513 -11.04 -25.56 10.72
CA MET A 513 -12.49 -25.54 10.81
C MET A 513 -12.98 -24.37 11.68
N LEU A 514 -14.08 -23.78 11.22
CA LEU A 514 -15.00 -22.97 12.01
C LEU A 514 -15.45 -23.75 13.27
N GLN A 515 -14.96 -23.36 14.45
CA GLN A 515 -15.69 -23.52 15.72
C GLN A 515 -15.45 -22.32 16.65
N THR A 516 -16.49 -21.47 16.68
CA THR A 516 -17.06 -20.74 17.84
C THR A 516 -16.15 -20.32 19.01
N ILE A 517 -15.88 -19.01 19.12
CA ILE A 517 -15.76 -18.27 20.41
C ILE A 517 -16.38 -16.83 20.22
N PRO A 518 -16.74 -16.10 21.29
CA PRO A 518 -18.06 -15.51 21.52
C PRO A 518 -18.28 -14.16 20.82
N MET A 519 -19.51 -13.89 20.41
CA MET A 519 -19.91 -12.59 19.84
C MET A 519 -19.78 -11.45 20.87
N PRO A 520 -19.21 -10.27 20.51
CA PRO A 520 -19.63 -9.01 21.11
C PRO A 520 -21.08 -8.72 20.66
N SER A 521 -21.91 -8.20 21.57
CA SER A 521 -23.36 -8.22 21.41
C SER A 521 -23.85 -7.53 20.13
N ARG A 522 -24.92 -8.11 19.58
CA ARG A 522 -25.76 -7.60 18.48
C ARG A 522 -26.13 -6.10 18.61
N GLU A 523 -25.95 -5.49 19.78
CA GLU A 523 -26.36 -4.14 20.16
C GLU A 523 -25.44 -3.02 19.63
N LEU A 524 -24.12 -3.21 19.48
CA LEU A 524 -23.21 -2.14 18.97
C LEU A 524 -23.32 -1.96 17.44
N THR A 525 -23.57 -3.06 16.73
CA THR A 525 -23.85 -3.08 15.28
C THR A 525 -25.20 -2.44 14.96
N ILE A 526 -26.18 -2.53 15.88
CA ILE A 526 -27.49 -1.84 15.78
C ILE A 526 -27.33 -0.34 16.09
N ALA A 527 -26.46 0.05 17.03
CA ALA A 527 -26.27 1.46 17.41
C ALA A 527 -25.60 2.34 16.33
N LEU A 528 -24.57 1.83 15.62
CA LEU A 528 -23.88 2.58 14.55
C LEU A 528 -24.71 2.67 13.25
N ALA A 529 -25.59 1.69 12.99
CA ALA A 529 -26.57 1.74 11.91
C ALA A 529 -27.68 2.79 12.16
N VAL A 530 -28.12 2.95 13.42
CA VAL A 530 -29.13 3.95 13.84
C VAL A 530 -28.61 5.39 13.73
N LEU A 531 -27.33 5.64 14.03
CA LEU A 531 -26.75 7.00 13.98
C LEU A 531 -26.46 7.48 12.53
N SER A 532 -26.03 6.57 11.66
CA SER A 532 -25.76 6.86 10.25
C SER A 532 -27.04 7.16 9.46
N LEU A 533 -28.14 6.48 9.82
CA LEU A 533 -29.46 6.70 9.26
C LEU A 533 -30.08 8.06 9.65
N LEU A 534 -29.83 8.49 10.89
CA LEU A 534 -30.28 9.80 11.42
C LEU A 534 -29.62 10.99 10.70
N ILE A 535 -28.36 10.85 10.26
CA ILE A 535 -27.64 11.90 9.49
C ILE A 535 -28.17 12.00 8.04
N VAL A 536 -28.55 10.86 7.42
CA VAL A 536 -29.17 10.80 6.09
C VAL A 536 -30.55 11.49 6.04
N LEU A 537 -31.34 11.39 7.12
CA LEU A 537 -32.67 12.02 7.23
C LEU A 537 -32.60 13.54 7.46
N VAL A 538 -31.59 14.02 8.17
CA VAL A 538 -31.40 15.46 8.46
C VAL A 538 -30.86 16.22 7.24
N GLN A 539 -30.03 15.60 6.38
CA GLN A 539 -29.52 16.27 5.17
C GLN A 539 -30.51 16.27 3.99
N ARG A 540 -31.39 15.26 3.87
CA ARG A 540 -32.54 15.31 2.95
C ARG A 540 -33.58 16.37 3.36
N ALA A 541 -33.69 16.68 4.65
CA ALA A 541 -34.53 17.77 5.18
C ALA A 541 -34.00 19.18 4.88
N GLY A 542 -32.68 19.34 4.61
CA GLY A 542 -32.06 20.63 4.30
C GLY A 542 -31.97 21.03 2.82
N SER A 543 -32.09 20.09 1.87
CA SER A 543 -31.78 20.32 0.44
C SER A 543 -32.99 20.30 -0.51
N ARG A 544 -34.20 20.02 -0.01
CA ARG A 544 -35.46 20.15 -0.78
C ARG A 544 -36.07 21.57 -0.74
N ARG A 545 -35.31 22.60 -0.37
CA ARG A 545 -35.75 23.99 -0.51
C ARG A 545 -34.71 24.81 -1.28
N ARG A 546 -35.22 25.49 -2.33
CA ARG A 546 -34.57 26.31 -3.39
C ARG A 546 -34.23 25.49 -4.64
N GLU A 547 -34.84 25.67 -5.81
CA GLU A 547 -35.64 26.76 -6.37
C GLU A 547 -36.72 26.22 -7.32
N THR A 548 -37.88 26.88 -7.28
CA THR A 548 -38.95 26.82 -8.28
C THR A 548 -38.47 27.42 -9.60
N LYS A 549 -38.05 26.55 -10.53
CA LYS A 549 -38.24 26.76 -11.98
C LYS A 549 -39.17 25.68 -12.47
N GLN A 550 -40.08 26.00 -13.40
CA GLN A 550 -41.00 25.05 -14.04
C GLN A 550 -40.18 23.97 -14.78
N LEU A 551 -39.82 22.89 -14.10
CA LEU A 551 -39.12 21.73 -14.68
C LEU A 551 -40.16 20.63 -14.98
N LEU A 552 -40.00 19.93 -16.11
CA LEU A 552 -40.81 18.74 -16.39
C LEU A 552 -40.66 17.69 -15.29
N PRO A 553 -41.69 16.86 -15.05
CA PRO A 553 -41.65 15.80 -14.04
C PRO A 553 -40.54 14.77 -14.33
N LEU A 554 -40.10 14.07 -13.28
CA LEU A 554 -39.26 12.88 -13.45
C LEU A 554 -40.08 11.75 -14.12
N PRO A 555 -39.42 10.79 -14.78
CA PRO A 555 -40.05 9.54 -15.23
C PRO A 555 -40.80 8.83 -14.09
N PRO A 556 -41.77 7.96 -14.41
CA PRO A 556 -42.46 7.16 -13.41
C PRO A 556 -41.48 6.27 -12.60
N SER A 557 -41.87 5.95 -11.37
CA SER A 557 -41.15 5.04 -10.47
C SER A 557 -42.13 4.04 -9.87
N PRO A 558 -41.74 2.77 -9.69
CA PRO A 558 -42.52 1.82 -8.92
C PRO A 558 -42.84 2.33 -7.51
N PRO A 559 -43.99 1.93 -6.92
CA PRO A 559 -44.30 2.18 -5.53
C PRO A 559 -43.21 1.64 -4.63
N CYS A 560 -42.73 2.50 -3.74
CA CYS A 560 -41.69 2.16 -2.80
C CYS A 560 -42.13 2.55 -1.38
N THR A 561 -42.31 1.54 -0.53
CA THR A 561 -42.70 1.73 0.88
C THR A 561 -41.52 2.01 1.79
N ASN A 562 -40.28 1.69 1.37
CA ASN A 562 -39.07 1.92 2.16
C ASN A 562 -38.45 3.29 1.84
N ILE A 563 -38.70 4.27 2.70
CA ILE A 563 -38.25 5.67 2.53
C ILE A 563 -36.72 5.80 2.49
N ILE A 564 -36.01 4.88 3.14
CA ILE A 564 -34.56 4.94 3.37
C ILE A 564 -33.81 4.19 2.28
N ALA A 565 -34.07 2.89 2.15
CA ALA A 565 -33.38 2.03 1.23
C ALA A 565 -33.94 2.14 -0.19
N GLY A 566 -35.11 2.75 -0.36
CA GLY A 566 -35.81 2.77 -1.63
C GLY A 566 -36.18 1.34 -2.07
N HIS A 567 -35.94 1.06 -3.33
CA HIS A 567 -36.16 -0.23 -3.99
C HIS A 567 -35.04 -1.25 -3.71
N LEU A 568 -33.98 -0.87 -2.98
CA LEU A 568 -32.80 -1.71 -2.78
C LEU A 568 -33.12 -3.13 -2.25
N PRO A 569 -34.00 -3.33 -1.25
CA PRO A 569 -34.34 -4.69 -0.79
C PRO A 569 -34.99 -5.55 -1.88
N THR A 570 -35.88 -4.96 -2.69
CA THR A 570 -36.55 -5.65 -3.79
C THR A 570 -35.56 -6.04 -4.88
N VAL A 571 -34.66 -5.12 -5.24
CA VAL A 571 -33.62 -5.37 -6.25
C VAL A 571 -32.62 -6.41 -5.76
N LEU A 572 -32.16 -6.34 -4.51
CA LEU A 572 -31.23 -7.32 -3.92
C LEU A 572 -31.87 -8.70 -3.80
N LYS A 573 -33.16 -8.78 -3.45
CA LYS A 573 -33.90 -10.06 -3.43
C LYS A 573 -33.93 -10.66 -4.83
N ALA A 574 -34.32 -9.88 -5.83
CA ALA A 574 -34.33 -10.36 -7.22
C ALA A 574 -32.93 -10.75 -7.71
N ALA A 575 -31.88 -10.03 -7.33
CA ALA A 575 -30.50 -10.39 -7.67
C ALA A 575 -30.08 -11.73 -7.04
N LYS A 576 -30.36 -11.96 -5.75
CA LYS A 576 -30.08 -13.23 -5.06
C LYS A 576 -30.85 -14.43 -5.64
N GLU A 577 -32.02 -14.17 -6.21
CA GLU A 577 -32.84 -15.16 -6.90
C GLU A 577 -32.49 -15.26 -8.40
N HIS A 578 -31.44 -14.58 -8.87
CA HIS A 578 -31.03 -14.50 -10.29
C HIS A 578 -32.12 -13.97 -11.25
N ARG A 579 -33.07 -13.17 -10.74
CA ARG A 579 -34.28 -12.67 -11.43
C ARG A 579 -34.32 -11.16 -11.60
N GLN A 580 -33.20 -10.47 -11.44
CA GLN A 580 -33.13 -9.00 -11.55
C GLN A 580 -33.62 -8.49 -12.92
N HIS A 581 -33.30 -9.19 -14.00
CA HIS A 581 -33.75 -8.87 -15.35
C HIS A 581 -35.28 -8.98 -15.51
N LEU A 582 -35.91 -9.99 -14.90
CA LEU A 582 -37.38 -10.14 -14.90
C LEU A 582 -38.07 -9.06 -14.09
N LEU A 583 -37.48 -8.66 -12.96
CA LEU A 583 -38.00 -7.55 -12.16
C LEU A 583 -38.01 -6.25 -12.97
N PHE A 584 -36.91 -5.93 -13.64
CA PHE A 584 -36.80 -4.72 -14.44
C PHE A 584 -37.60 -4.79 -15.75
N GLN A 585 -37.82 -5.98 -16.30
CA GLN A 585 -38.80 -6.20 -17.37
C GLN A 585 -40.21 -5.86 -16.90
N LYS A 586 -40.65 -6.43 -15.78
CA LYS A 586 -41.99 -6.16 -15.22
C LYS A 586 -42.21 -4.66 -14.99
N TRP A 587 -41.20 -3.96 -14.48
CA TRP A 587 -41.28 -2.50 -14.31
C TRP A 587 -41.23 -1.74 -15.63
N ALA A 588 -40.53 -2.23 -16.65
CA ALA A 588 -40.62 -1.65 -17.99
C ALA A 588 -42.04 -1.77 -18.58
N GLU A 589 -42.70 -2.91 -18.37
CA GLU A 589 -44.08 -3.16 -18.82
C GLU A 589 -45.08 -2.24 -18.09
N GLU A 590 -44.89 -2.03 -16.79
CA GLU A 590 -45.81 -1.25 -15.94
C GLU A 590 -45.59 0.27 -16.02
N TYR A 591 -44.34 0.71 -16.15
CA TYR A 591 -43.96 2.13 -16.09
C TYR A 591 -43.47 2.70 -17.44
N GLY A 592 -43.35 1.85 -18.45
CA GLY A 592 -43.08 2.24 -19.84
C GLY A 592 -41.60 2.40 -20.18
N GLU A 593 -41.36 3.18 -21.25
CA GLU A 593 -40.06 3.26 -21.93
C GLU A 593 -38.91 3.76 -21.05
N VAL A 594 -39.22 4.58 -20.05
CA VAL A 594 -38.26 5.09 -19.07
C VAL A 594 -38.90 5.08 -17.70
N PHE A 595 -38.30 4.37 -16.75
CA PHE A 595 -38.64 4.46 -15.34
C PHE A 595 -37.37 4.68 -14.52
N PHE A 596 -37.53 5.11 -13.27
CA PHE A 596 -36.41 5.17 -12.33
C PHE A 596 -36.71 4.40 -11.05
N VAL A 597 -35.64 3.98 -10.38
CA VAL A 597 -35.65 3.37 -9.06
C VAL A 597 -34.67 4.08 -8.15
N GLN A 598 -35.06 4.23 -6.90
CA GLN A 598 -34.20 4.74 -5.83
C GLN A 598 -33.50 3.58 -5.12
N LEU A 599 -32.16 3.53 -5.14
CA LEU A 599 -31.34 2.55 -4.41
C LEU A 599 -30.53 3.30 -3.34
N GLY A 600 -31.08 3.41 -2.13
CA GLY A 600 -30.51 4.26 -1.08
C GLY A 600 -30.45 5.73 -1.51
N THR A 601 -29.24 6.25 -1.73
CA THR A 601 -28.96 7.62 -2.20
C THR A 601 -28.93 7.74 -3.73
N ILE A 602 -28.77 6.62 -4.45
CA ILE A 602 -28.58 6.59 -5.90
C ILE A 602 -29.92 6.47 -6.62
N GLN A 603 -30.06 7.16 -7.75
CA GLN A 603 -31.17 6.97 -8.68
C GLN A 603 -30.67 6.31 -9.96
N GLU A 604 -31.25 5.16 -10.29
CA GLU A 604 -31.00 4.44 -11.53
C GLU A 604 -32.23 4.53 -12.43
N TYR A 605 -31.99 4.80 -13.70
CA TYR A 605 -32.99 5.01 -14.73
C TYR A 605 -32.82 3.92 -15.79
N PHE A 606 -33.89 3.20 -16.09
CA PHE A 606 -33.85 2.11 -17.06
C PHE A 606 -34.49 2.56 -18.36
N ILE A 607 -33.75 2.43 -19.45
CA ILE A 607 -34.19 2.79 -20.80
C ILE A 607 -34.60 1.49 -21.51
N ASN A 608 -35.90 1.35 -21.75
CA ASN A 608 -36.54 0.08 -22.11
C ASN A 608 -37.15 0.04 -23.51
N SER A 609 -37.07 1.14 -24.28
CA SER A 609 -37.48 1.14 -25.70
C SER A 609 -36.35 1.62 -26.62
N ASP A 610 -36.42 1.18 -27.87
CA ASP A 610 -35.50 1.57 -28.93
C ASP A 610 -35.55 3.07 -29.24
N GLN A 611 -36.74 3.67 -29.22
CA GLN A 611 -36.94 5.11 -29.43
C GLN A 611 -36.31 5.91 -28.29
N ALA A 612 -36.43 5.43 -27.05
CA ALA A 612 -35.76 6.04 -25.91
C ALA A 612 -34.24 5.90 -26.02
N VAL A 613 -33.72 4.75 -26.46
CA VAL A 613 -32.28 4.55 -26.74
C VAL A 613 -31.79 5.55 -27.77
N ARG A 614 -32.50 5.72 -28.90
CA ARG A 614 -32.12 6.70 -29.94
C ARG A 614 -32.08 8.12 -29.39
N ALA A 615 -33.07 8.51 -28.60
CA ALA A 615 -33.13 9.87 -28.06
C ALA A 615 -32.04 10.13 -27.02
N ILE A 616 -31.77 9.17 -26.14
CA ILE A 616 -30.95 9.36 -24.93
C ILE A 616 -29.48 8.96 -25.18
N PHE A 617 -29.23 7.80 -25.81
CA PHE A 617 -27.87 7.32 -26.04
C PHE A 617 -27.27 7.79 -27.36
N ASP A 618 -28.07 7.91 -28.44
CA ASP A 618 -27.53 8.33 -29.75
C ASP A 618 -27.57 9.86 -29.92
N LYS A 619 -28.75 10.48 -29.84
CA LYS A 619 -28.89 11.93 -30.05
C LYS A 619 -28.25 12.76 -28.94
N ALA A 620 -28.33 12.30 -27.70
CA ALA A 620 -27.69 12.95 -26.56
C ALA A 620 -26.37 12.27 -26.13
N ALA A 621 -25.69 11.56 -27.05
CA ALA A 621 -24.51 10.76 -26.74
C ALA A 621 -23.41 11.54 -26.00
N ALA A 622 -23.19 12.81 -26.34
CA ALA A 622 -22.18 13.64 -25.66
C ALA A 622 -22.49 13.88 -24.18
N GLN A 623 -23.78 13.87 -23.82
CA GLN A 623 -24.27 14.12 -22.48
C GLN A 623 -24.46 12.85 -21.67
N THR A 624 -24.56 11.69 -22.32
CA THR A 624 -24.92 10.41 -21.72
C THR A 624 -23.82 9.37 -21.81
N SER A 625 -22.58 9.79 -22.05
CA SER A 625 -21.43 8.89 -22.19
C SER A 625 -20.48 8.90 -20.99
N GLU A 626 -20.77 9.58 -19.88
CA GLU A 626 -19.90 9.49 -18.69
C GLU A 626 -20.19 8.24 -17.86
N ARG A 627 -19.30 7.89 -16.94
CA ARG A 627 -19.49 6.74 -16.03
C ARG A 627 -19.78 7.22 -14.62
N PRO A 628 -20.55 6.45 -13.83
CA PRO A 628 -20.58 6.64 -12.39
C PRO A 628 -19.17 6.60 -11.80
N ARG A 629 -18.97 7.34 -10.71
CA ARG A 629 -17.78 7.20 -9.90
C ARG A 629 -17.89 5.88 -9.13
N TRP A 630 -17.12 4.88 -9.52
CA TRP A 630 -16.88 3.66 -8.73
C TRP A 630 -15.51 3.77 -8.10
N ILE A 631 -15.50 4.09 -6.81
CA ILE A 631 -14.31 4.17 -6.00
C ILE A 631 -13.60 2.83 -6.08
N VAL A 632 -14.21 1.72 -5.65
CA VAL A 632 -13.47 0.45 -5.54
C VAL A 632 -13.14 -0.15 -6.90
N SER A 633 -14.13 -0.43 -7.75
CA SER A 633 -13.88 -1.10 -9.04
C SER A 633 -13.01 -0.28 -9.99
N ASN A 634 -13.31 1.00 -10.19
CA ASN A 634 -12.60 1.81 -11.19
C ASN A 634 -11.32 2.43 -10.63
N GLU A 635 -11.41 3.13 -9.49
CA GLU A 635 -10.28 3.91 -8.98
C GLU A 635 -9.26 3.04 -8.25
N GLN A 636 -9.69 1.96 -7.57
CA GLN A 636 -8.81 1.16 -6.73
C GLN A 636 -8.34 -0.13 -7.43
N ILE A 637 -9.27 -1.00 -7.86
CA ILE A 637 -8.93 -2.28 -8.51
C ILE A 637 -8.30 -2.04 -9.89
N CYS A 638 -8.92 -1.17 -10.68
CA CYS A 638 -8.46 -0.91 -12.05
C CYS A 638 -7.47 0.25 -12.15
N ASN A 639 -7.26 1.03 -11.09
CA ASN A 639 -6.45 2.26 -11.12
C ASN A 639 -6.75 3.18 -12.32
N ARG A 640 -8.03 3.26 -12.72
CA ARG A 640 -8.51 3.99 -13.90
C ARG A 640 -7.84 3.55 -15.22
N LEU A 641 -7.47 2.28 -15.34
CA LEU A 641 -6.93 1.69 -16.58
C LEU A 641 -7.94 0.78 -17.32
N ASN A 642 -9.11 0.51 -16.75
CA ASN A 642 -10.13 -0.32 -17.39
C ASN A 642 -11.01 0.49 -18.35
N LEU A 643 -10.85 0.24 -19.66
CA LEU A 643 -11.61 0.87 -20.75
C LEU A 643 -13.13 0.94 -20.52
N LEU A 644 -13.72 -0.08 -19.90
CA LEU A 644 -15.16 -0.16 -19.62
C LEU A 644 -15.60 0.92 -18.61
N LEU A 645 -14.77 1.19 -17.61
CA LEU A 645 -15.08 1.98 -16.42
C LEU A 645 -14.70 3.46 -16.54
N LEU A 646 -13.83 3.80 -17.50
CA LEU A 646 -13.39 5.18 -17.74
C LEU A 646 -14.52 6.04 -18.31
N SER A 647 -14.55 7.31 -17.96
CA SER A 647 -15.45 8.35 -18.49
C SER A 647 -15.04 8.81 -19.91
N SER A 648 -15.99 9.20 -20.75
CA SER A 648 -15.72 9.50 -22.17
C SER A 648 -14.95 10.81 -22.36
N SER A 649 -15.02 11.67 -21.36
CA SER A 649 -14.22 12.88 -21.26
C SER A 649 -12.74 12.59 -21.01
N GLU A 650 -12.39 11.44 -20.44
CA GLU A 650 -11.01 11.11 -20.05
C GLU A 650 -10.11 10.82 -21.26
N LYS A 651 -8.86 11.28 -21.20
CA LYS A 651 -7.84 11.03 -22.25
C LYS A 651 -7.61 9.53 -22.41
N ALA A 652 -7.43 8.81 -21.30
CA ALA A 652 -7.20 7.37 -21.27
C ALA A 652 -8.30 6.61 -22.02
N TRP A 653 -9.58 6.96 -21.81
CA TRP A 653 -10.67 6.31 -22.56
C TRP A 653 -10.52 6.51 -24.07
N LYS A 654 -10.26 7.74 -24.53
CA LYS A 654 -10.12 8.04 -25.96
C LYS A 654 -8.93 7.31 -26.57
N SER A 655 -7.78 7.32 -25.90
CA SER A 655 -6.55 6.63 -26.33
C SER A 655 -6.75 5.11 -26.38
N GLN A 656 -7.23 4.50 -25.30
CA GLN A 656 -7.49 3.06 -25.24
C GLN A 656 -8.54 2.65 -26.28
N ARG A 657 -9.64 3.41 -26.43
CA ARG A 657 -10.69 3.13 -27.43
C ARG A 657 -10.11 3.15 -28.85
N LYS A 658 -9.28 4.16 -29.16
CA LYS A 658 -8.58 4.27 -30.45
C LYS A 658 -7.65 3.09 -30.68
N ALA A 659 -6.80 2.76 -29.70
CA ALA A 659 -5.87 1.64 -29.78
C ALA A 659 -6.61 0.30 -29.95
N THR A 660 -7.71 0.05 -29.23
CA THR A 660 -8.54 -1.14 -29.43
C THR A 660 -9.10 -1.21 -30.85
N THR A 661 -9.71 -0.13 -31.35
CA THR A 661 -10.34 -0.16 -32.68
C THR A 661 -9.31 -0.27 -33.80
N PHE A 662 -8.24 0.52 -33.80
CA PHE A 662 -7.27 0.54 -34.90
C PHE A 662 -6.14 -0.49 -34.73
N GLY A 663 -5.94 -1.03 -33.53
CA GLY A 663 -4.93 -2.03 -33.20
C GLY A 663 -5.45 -3.46 -33.11
N LEU A 664 -6.77 -3.66 -32.94
CA LEU A 664 -7.32 -5.01 -32.76
C LEU A 664 -8.67 -5.26 -33.44
N THR A 665 -9.65 -4.36 -33.32
CA THR A 665 -11.06 -4.73 -33.56
C THR A 665 -11.71 -4.18 -34.82
N ASN A 666 -11.02 -3.38 -35.64
CA ASN A 666 -11.54 -3.04 -36.97
C ASN A 666 -11.66 -4.31 -37.85
N LEU A 667 -12.42 -4.22 -38.94
CA LEU A 667 -12.77 -5.38 -39.77
C LEU A 667 -11.54 -6.23 -40.17
N ASN A 668 -10.52 -5.60 -40.77
CA ASN A 668 -9.32 -6.28 -41.25
C ASN A 668 -8.56 -7.01 -40.12
N LEU A 669 -8.52 -6.43 -38.93
CA LEU A 669 -7.80 -6.99 -37.79
C LEU A 669 -8.60 -8.05 -37.04
N ALA A 670 -9.93 -7.93 -37.07
CA ALA A 670 -10.80 -8.99 -36.66
C ALA A 670 -10.66 -10.21 -37.59
N ASP A 671 -10.53 -10.01 -38.91
CA ASP A 671 -10.24 -11.07 -39.88
C ASP A 671 -8.86 -11.71 -39.64
N ALA A 672 -7.85 -10.91 -39.32
CA ALA A 672 -6.53 -11.42 -38.94
C ALA A 672 -6.57 -12.31 -37.67
N GLY A 673 -7.65 -12.25 -36.87
CA GLY A 673 -7.86 -13.14 -35.74
C GLY A 673 -8.38 -14.54 -36.10
N LEU A 674 -8.89 -14.74 -37.32
CA LEU A 674 -9.51 -15.99 -37.77
C LEU A 674 -8.59 -17.22 -37.68
N PRO A 675 -7.27 -17.15 -38.00
CA PRO A 675 -6.38 -18.30 -37.84
C PRO A 675 -6.28 -18.80 -36.39
N PHE A 676 -6.21 -17.89 -35.40
CA PHE A 676 -6.21 -18.27 -33.98
C PHE A 676 -7.52 -18.95 -33.60
N LEU A 677 -8.65 -18.33 -33.97
CA LEU A 677 -9.99 -18.89 -33.72
C LEU A 677 -10.16 -20.27 -34.40
N HIS A 678 -9.65 -20.42 -35.62
CA HIS A 678 -9.71 -21.65 -36.40
C HIS A 678 -9.01 -22.80 -35.66
N PHE A 679 -7.76 -22.58 -35.22
CA PHE A 679 -7.02 -23.59 -34.45
C PHE A 679 -7.73 -23.92 -33.14
N GLU A 680 -8.12 -22.90 -32.37
CA GLU A 680 -8.67 -23.11 -31.02
C GLU A 680 -10.03 -23.81 -31.04
N THR A 681 -10.86 -23.52 -32.04
CA THR A 681 -12.14 -24.22 -32.21
C THR A 681 -11.96 -25.62 -32.81
N LEU A 682 -10.94 -25.88 -33.65
CA LEU A 682 -10.61 -27.26 -34.06
C LEU A 682 -10.17 -28.11 -32.87
N LYS A 683 -9.33 -27.55 -31.99
CA LYS A 683 -8.92 -28.22 -30.75
C LYS A 683 -10.14 -28.54 -29.88
N PHE A 684 -11.05 -27.57 -29.70
CA PHE A 684 -12.31 -27.81 -28.99
C PHE A 684 -13.14 -28.96 -29.61
N LEU A 685 -13.31 -28.96 -30.94
CA LEU A 685 -14.03 -30.05 -31.61
C LEU A 685 -13.35 -31.40 -31.35
N ASN A 686 -12.03 -31.46 -31.49
CA ASN A 686 -11.25 -32.68 -31.28
C ASN A 686 -11.34 -33.19 -29.84
N ASP A 687 -11.17 -32.32 -28.84
CA ASP A 687 -11.19 -32.69 -27.43
C ASP A 687 -12.55 -33.26 -27.00
N ILE A 688 -13.65 -32.68 -27.48
CA ILE A 688 -15.01 -33.17 -27.21
C ILE A 688 -15.29 -34.46 -28.00
N ALA A 689 -14.84 -34.55 -29.26
CA ALA A 689 -15.09 -35.72 -30.10
C ALA A 689 -14.29 -36.97 -29.65
N GLN A 690 -13.08 -36.79 -29.12
CA GLN A 690 -12.26 -37.88 -28.61
C GLN A 690 -12.64 -38.32 -27.20
N ASN A 691 -13.27 -37.44 -26.41
CA ASN A 691 -13.67 -37.75 -25.04
C ASN A 691 -15.18 -37.50 -24.84
N PRO A 692 -16.03 -38.51 -25.13
CA PRO A 692 -17.47 -38.40 -24.96
C PRO A 692 -17.90 -38.00 -23.54
N ASN A 693 -17.11 -38.32 -22.51
CA ASN A 693 -17.40 -37.90 -21.14
C ASN A 693 -17.30 -36.38 -20.98
N LYS A 694 -16.37 -35.71 -21.68
CA LYS A 694 -16.30 -34.24 -21.70
C LYS A 694 -17.52 -33.62 -22.38
N GLY A 695 -18.04 -34.26 -23.44
CA GLY A 695 -19.26 -33.83 -24.12
C GLY A 695 -20.54 -34.07 -23.32
N ALA A 696 -20.56 -35.06 -22.43
CA ALA A 696 -21.71 -35.42 -21.60
C ALA A 696 -21.74 -34.77 -20.21
N ASP A 697 -20.64 -34.16 -19.77
CA ASP A 697 -20.53 -33.44 -18.51
C ASP A 697 -20.61 -31.92 -18.74
N PRO A 698 -21.67 -31.23 -18.28
CA PRO A 698 -21.84 -29.79 -18.47
C PRO A 698 -20.67 -28.95 -17.95
N GLN A 699 -20.05 -29.37 -16.84
CA GLN A 699 -18.92 -28.64 -16.25
C GLN A 699 -17.68 -28.73 -17.15
N SER A 700 -17.35 -29.93 -17.62
CA SER A 700 -16.26 -30.15 -18.57
C SER A 700 -16.49 -29.39 -19.87
N LEU A 701 -17.71 -29.44 -20.43
CA LEU A 701 -18.05 -28.72 -21.65
C LEU A 701 -17.94 -27.20 -21.45
N TRP A 702 -18.45 -26.68 -20.33
CA TRP A 702 -18.30 -25.27 -19.95
C TRP A 702 -16.83 -24.88 -19.92
N SER A 703 -15.96 -25.67 -19.26
CA SER A 703 -14.51 -25.45 -19.20
C SER A 703 -13.84 -25.50 -20.58
N SER A 704 -14.22 -26.45 -21.44
CA SER A 704 -13.69 -26.55 -22.81
C SER A 704 -14.09 -25.36 -23.69
N ILE A 705 -15.32 -24.83 -23.54
CA ILE A 705 -15.75 -23.58 -24.20
C ILE A 705 -14.93 -22.38 -23.66
N GLY A 706 -14.71 -22.35 -22.34
CA GLY A 706 -13.84 -21.37 -21.70
C GLY A 706 -12.42 -21.41 -22.29
N ARG A 707 -11.82 -22.60 -22.38
CA ARG A 707 -10.46 -22.76 -22.91
C ARG A 707 -10.30 -22.18 -24.31
N TYR A 708 -11.16 -22.55 -25.26
CA TYR A 708 -10.98 -22.06 -26.63
C TYR A 708 -11.19 -20.54 -26.72
N THR A 709 -12.15 -19.98 -25.98
CA THR A 709 -12.40 -18.53 -25.99
C THR A 709 -11.22 -17.77 -25.39
N TYR A 710 -10.77 -18.16 -24.20
CA TYR A 710 -9.60 -17.57 -23.53
C TYR A 710 -8.33 -17.69 -24.37
N SER A 711 -8.05 -18.89 -24.92
CA SER A 711 -6.87 -19.11 -25.77
C SER A 711 -6.94 -18.29 -27.06
N THR A 712 -8.10 -18.21 -27.72
CA THR A 712 -8.25 -17.43 -28.96
C THR A 712 -7.88 -15.97 -28.73
N PHE A 713 -8.42 -15.36 -27.68
CA PHE A 713 -8.20 -13.94 -27.41
C PHE A 713 -6.83 -13.67 -26.79
N SER A 714 -6.28 -14.58 -25.97
CA SER A 714 -4.90 -14.43 -25.49
C SER A 714 -3.88 -14.56 -26.63
N SER A 715 -4.09 -15.48 -27.58
CA SER A 715 -3.24 -15.61 -28.76
C SER A 715 -3.34 -14.37 -29.65
N GLN A 716 -4.55 -13.85 -29.89
CA GLN A 716 -4.72 -12.64 -30.69
C GLN A 716 -4.14 -11.38 -30.01
N ILE A 717 -4.14 -11.32 -28.68
CA ILE A 717 -3.71 -10.12 -27.94
C ILE A 717 -2.21 -10.17 -27.60
N PHE A 718 -1.76 -11.22 -26.91
CA PHE A 718 -0.37 -11.36 -26.45
C PHE A 718 0.45 -12.29 -27.34
N GLY A 719 -0.16 -13.10 -28.21
CA GLY A 719 0.58 -14.16 -28.90
C GLY A 719 0.92 -15.35 -28.01
N LEU A 720 0.15 -15.54 -26.93
CA LEU A 720 0.35 -16.59 -25.94
C LEU A 720 -0.93 -17.43 -25.84
N ASP A 721 -0.83 -18.75 -25.82
CA ASP A 721 -1.98 -19.66 -25.87
C ASP A 721 -2.36 -20.23 -24.49
N VAL A 722 -3.54 -20.84 -24.39
CA VAL A 722 -3.99 -21.57 -23.19
C VAL A 722 -4.15 -23.04 -23.57
N PRO A 723 -3.12 -23.88 -23.30
CA PRO A 723 -3.11 -25.25 -23.78
C PRO A 723 -4.23 -26.10 -23.18
N GLU A 724 -4.43 -26.07 -21.86
CA GLU A 724 -5.35 -26.97 -21.15
C GLU A 724 -6.58 -26.24 -20.60
N ASP A 725 -7.72 -26.93 -20.53
CA ASP A 725 -9.00 -26.38 -20.06
C ASP A 725 -9.10 -26.23 -18.54
N ASN A 726 -8.15 -26.81 -17.79
CA ASN A 726 -7.97 -26.61 -16.36
C ASN A 726 -6.83 -25.63 -16.02
N SER A 727 -6.39 -24.82 -17.00
CA SER A 727 -5.29 -23.88 -16.79
C SER A 727 -5.66 -22.83 -15.72
N PRO A 728 -4.84 -22.67 -14.65
CA PRO A 728 -5.09 -21.68 -13.60
C PRO A 728 -5.20 -20.24 -14.10
N VAL A 729 -4.69 -19.95 -15.29
CA VAL A 729 -4.75 -18.61 -15.89
C VAL A 729 -6.18 -18.21 -16.26
N ILE A 730 -7.04 -19.17 -16.62
CA ILE A 730 -8.45 -18.90 -16.92
C ILE A 730 -9.14 -18.41 -15.65
N ASP A 731 -8.97 -19.16 -14.55
CA ASP A 731 -9.54 -18.80 -13.25
C ASP A 731 -8.99 -17.46 -12.76
N TYR A 732 -7.70 -17.19 -12.95
CA TYR A 732 -7.08 -15.91 -12.59
C TYR A 732 -7.71 -14.72 -13.33
N ILE A 733 -7.87 -14.83 -14.66
CA ILE A 733 -8.44 -13.74 -15.48
C ILE A 733 -9.93 -13.58 -15.18
N PHE A 734 -10.67 -14.68 -15.02
CA PHE A 734 -12.09 -14.66 -14.66
C PHE A 734 -12.31 -14.02 -13.28
N GLU A 735 -11.52 -14.43 -12.27
CA GLU A 735 -11.58 -13.87 -10.91
C GLU A 735 -11.27 -12.37 -10.89
N THR A 736 -10.29 -11.94 -11.70
CA THR A 736 -9.96 -10.53 -11.90
C THR A 736 -11.14 -9.75 -12.50
N GLY A 737 -11.76 -10.26 -13.56
CA GLY A 737 -12.93 -9.63 -14.19
C GLY A 737 -14.15 -9.59 -13.26
N LEU A 738 -14.43 -10.69 -12.58
CA LEU A 738 -15.57 -10.81 -11.66
C LEU A 738 -15.46 -9.81 -10.49
N ALA A 739 -14.27 -9.68 -9.88
CA ALA A 739 -14.05 -8.71 -8.81
C ALA A 739 -14.33 -7.26 -9.25
N GLN A 740 -13.99 -6.92 -10.50
CA GLN A 740 -14.25 -5.60 -11.07
C GLN A 740 -15.75 -5.37 -11.31
N ILE A 741 -16.46 -6.36 -11.85
CA ILE A 741 -17.89 -6.27 -12.16
C ILE A 741 -18.74 -6.24 -10.89
N LEU A 742 -18.44 -7.09 -9.90
CA LEU A 742 -19.22 -7.16 -8.66
C LEU A 742 -19.19 -5.83 -7.89
N GLY A 743 -18.05 -5.14 -7.86
CA GLY A 743 -17.96 -3.82 -7.24
C GLY A 743 -18.76 -2.72 -7.95
N MET A 744 -19.29 -2.97 -9.15
CA MET A 744 -20.20 -2.04 -9.83
C MET A 744 -21.62 -2.09 -9.27
N LEU A 745 -21.98 -3.19 -8.57
CA LEU A 745 -23.33 -3.43 -8.06
C LEU A 745 -23.63 -2.53 -6.84
N PRO A 746 -24.80 -1.85 -6.82
CA PRO A 746 -25.22 -1.05 -5.69
C PRO A 746 -25.22 -1.86 -4.38
N GLY A 747 -24.49 -1.37 -3.38
CA GLY A 747 -24.39 -1.99 -2.06
C GLY A 747 -23.34 -3.10 -1.92
N TYR A 748 -22.62 -3.49 -2.98
CA TYR A 748 -21.50 -4.44 -2.85
C TYR A 748 -20.36 -3.85 -2.02
N TYR A 749 -19.92 -2.64 -2.38
CA TYR A 749 -19.14 -1.79 -1.50
C TYR A 749 -19.99 -0.61 -1.03
N LEU A 750 -20.16 -0.49 0.29
CA LEU A 750 -20.91 0.62 0.87
C LEU A 750 -20.35 1.99 0.46
N VAL A 751 -19.04 2.07 0.23
CA VAL A 751 -18.34 3.28 -0.21
C VAL A 751 -18.83 3.82 -1.55
N ASP A 752 -19.28 2.95 -2.47
CA ASP A 752 -19.78 3.34 -3.79
C ASP A 752 -21.23 3.83 -3.77
N THR A 753 -21.94 3.55 -2.67
CA THR A 753 -23.29 4.08 -2.39
C THR A 753 -23.21 5.36 -1.56
N PHE A 754 -22.28 5.37 -0.60
CA PHE A 754 -22.02 6.49 0.30
C PHE A 754 -20.59 6.94 0.11
N ASN A 755 -20.33 7.73 -0.93
CA ASN A 755 -18.99 8.23 -1.26
C ASN A 755 -18.31 9.01 -0.12
N ILE A 756 -19.07 9.44 0.90
CA ILE A 756 -18.49 10.02 2.13
C ILE A 756 -17.61 9.01 2.89
N LEU A 757 -17.90 7.70 2.79
CA LEU A 757 -17.10 6.63 3.39
C LEU A 757 -15.72 6.52 2.73
N ASP A 758 -15.54 7.07 1.53
CA ASP A 758 -14.22 7.16 0.88
C ASP A 758 -13.26 8.00 1.72
N LYS A 759 -13.80 8.97 2.47
CA LYS A 759 -13.06 9.86 3.38
C LYS A 759 -12.69 9.22 4.73
N LEU A 760 -13.09 7.98 4.97
CA LEU A 760 -12.63 7.26 6.17
C LEU A 760 -11.13 6.97 6.03
N PRO A 761 -10.33 6.93 7.11
CA PRO A 761 -8.94 6.44 7.06
C PRO A 761 -8.85 4.96 6.61
N LEU A 762 -7.80 4.50 5.90
CA LEU A 762 -7.70 3.11 5.31
C LEU A 762 -7.88 1.99 6.29
N PHE A 763 -7.50 2.18 7.55
CA PHE A 763 -7.69 1.14 8.55
C PHE A 763 -9.19 0.79 8.71
N LEU A 764 -10.10 1.69 8.30
CA LEU A 764 -11.55 1.47 8.18
C LEU A 764 -12.03 1.17 6.76
N LYS A 765 -11.12 1.09 5.77
CA LYS A 765 -11.42 0.81 4.36
C LYS A 765 -10.68 -0.45 3.88
N PRO A 766 -10.97 -1.63 4.45
CA PRO A 766 -10.36 -2.88 4.01
C PRO A 766 -10.57 -3.13 2.50
N TRP A 767 -11.71 -2.68 1.95
CA TRP A 767 -11.99 -2.76 0.51
C TRP A 767 -10.93 -2.11 -0.35
N GLU A 768 -10.32 -1.01 0.12
CA GLU A 768 -9.30 -0.29 -0.61
C GLU A 768 -7.93 -0.95 -0.55
N ARG A 769 -7.54 -1.45 0.61
CA ARG A 769 -6.28 -2.18 0.76
C ARG A 769 -6.28 -3.40 -0.15
N ASP A 770 -7.38 -4.15 -0.12
CA ASP A 770 -7.53 -5.38 -0.88
C ASP A 770 -7.61 -5.08 -2.39
N ALA A 771 -8.31 -4.00 -2.78
CA ALA A 771 -8.37 -3.51 -4.16
C ALA A 771 -7.02 -3.02 -4.70
N LYS A 772 -6.23 -2.27 -3.91
CA LYS A 772 -4.86 -1.84 -4.27
C LYS A 772 -3.92 -3.04 -4.41
N ALA A 773 -4.01 -4.03 -3.52
CA ALA A 773 -3.22 -5.26 -3.60
C ALA A 773 -3.55 -6.05 -4.88
N ARG A 774 -4.84 -6.15 -5.22
CA ARG A 774 -5.32 -6.75 -6.46
C ARG A 774 -4.82 -5.99 -7.69
N HIS A 775 -4.94 -4.66 -7.71
CA HIS A 775 -4.39 -3.86 -8.81
C HIS A 775 -2.90 -4.14 -9.02
N LYS A 776 -2.11 -4.14 -7.94
CA LYS A 776 -0.67 -4.43 -8.02
C LYS A 776 -0.40 -5.83 -8.56
N ARG A 777 -1.18 -6.84 -8.14
CA ARG A 777 -1.12 -8.22 -8.66
C ARG A 777 -1.39 -8.25 -10.17
N ASP A 778 -2.49 -7.65 -10.60
CA ASP A 778 -2.99 -7.71 -11.97
C ASP A 778 -2.14 -6.88 -12.94
N TYR A 779 -1.70 -5.70 -12.52
CA TYR A 779 -0.78 -4.86 -13.29
C TYR A 779 0.57 -5.54 -13.48
N LYS A 780 1.09 -6.17 -12.42
CA LYS A 780 2.33 -6.94 -12.49
C LYS A 780 2.19 -8.13 -13.45
N TRP A 781 1.09 -8.88 -13.38
CA TRP A 781 0.83 -9.99 -14.32
C TRP A 781 0.88 -9.51 -15.77
N CYS A 782 0.24 -8.37 -16.08
CA CYS A 782 0.27 -7.75 -17.41
C CYS A 782 1.70 -7.35 -17.84
N CYS A 783 2.46 -6.74 -16.93
CA CYS A 783 3.85 -6.35 -17.18
C CYS A 783 4.74 -7.56 -17.47
N ASP A 784 4.52 -8.70 -16.82
CA ASP A 784 5.31 -9.90 -17.06
C ASP A 784 4.99 -10.53 -18.42
N LYS A 785 3.72 -10.50 -18.86
CA LYS A 785 3.35 -10.90 -20.22
C LYS A 785 3.94 -9.97 -21.27
N LEU A 786 3.97 -8.67 -21.01
CA LEU A 786 4.66 -7.71 -21.88
C LEU A 786 6.16 -8.00 -22.01
N LYS A 787 6.85 -8.26 -20.90
CA LYS A 787 8.28 -8.62 -20.91
C LYS A 787 8.53 -9.87 -21.73
N LYS A 788 7.66 -10.88 -21.59
CA LYS A 788 7.74 -12.13 -22.34
C LYS A 788 7.60 -11.91 -23.84
N VAL A 789 6.63 -11.10 -24.26
CA VAL A 789 6.46 -10.75 -25.69
C VAL A 789 7.68 -9.97 -26.21
N LYS A 790 8.22 -9.03 -25.42
CA LYS A 790 9.45 -8.31 -25.79
C LYS A 790 10.64 -9.24 -25.96
N SER A 791 10.87 -10.17 -25.03
CA SER A 791 11.99 -11.11 -25.14
C SER A 791 11.88 -12.02 -26.36
N GLN A 792 10.66 -12.42 -26.73
CA GLN A 792 10.42 -13.17 -27.97
C GLN A 792 10.74 -12.34 -29.21
N ILE A 793 10.37 -11.05 -29.22
CA ILE A 793 10.72 -10.13 -30.30
C ILE A 793 12.25 -10.02 -30.45
N ASP A 794 12.95 -9.79 -29.34
CA ASP A 794 14.42 -9.64 -29.33
C ASP A 794 15.15 -10.93 -29.77
N ALA A 795 14.57 -12.10 -29.48
CA ALA A 795 15.11 -13.42 -29.87
C ALA A 795 14.82 -13.80 -31.34
N GLY A 796 14.04 -13.01 -32.07
CA GLY A 796 13.57 -13.39 -33.42
C GLY A 796 12.48 -14.47 -33.41
N GLU A 797 11.91 -14.76 -32.24
CA GLU A 797 10.82 -15.73 -32.00
C GLU A 797 9.48 -14.99 -31.76
N ALA A 798 9.38 -13.77 -32.26
CA ALA A 798 8.26 -12.86 -32.04
C ALA A 798 6.91 -13.52 -32.39
N PRO A 799 5.86 -13.34 -31.56
CA PRO A 799 4.51 -13.74 -31.97
C PRO A 799 4.11 -13.05 -33.28
N PRO A 800 3.13 -13.55 -34.04
CA PRO A 800 2.73 -12.95 -35.30
C PRO A 800 2.56 -11.43 -35.21
N HIS A 801 3.01 -10.69 -36.23
CA HIS A 801 2.88 -9.22 -36.30
C HIS A 801 1.42 -8.74 -36.23
N MET A 802 0.45 -9.63 -36.47
CA MET A 802 -0.97 -9.33 -36.30
C MET A 802 -1.44 -9.26 -34.83
N THR A 803 -0.63 -9.71 -33.86
CA THR A 803 -1.00 -9.68 -32.43
C THR A 803 -1.00 -8.25 -31.88
N PHE A 804 -1.95 -7.95 -30.99
CA PHE A 804 -2.17 -6.59 -30.50
C PHE A 804 -0.93 -5.99 -29.83
N ILE A 805 -0.34 -6.70 -28.85
CA ILE A 805 0.77 -6.17 -28.06
C ILE A 805 2.03 -5.98 -28.91
N ARG A 806 2.31 -6.88 -29.85
CA ARG A 806 3.43 -6.72 -30.77
C ARG A 806 3.29 -5.44 -31.60
N ARG A 807 2.10 -5.18 -32.14
CA ARG A 807 1.85 -3.94 -32.91
C ARG A 807 1.98 -2.68 -32.09
N VAL A 808 1.58 -2.74 -30.81
CA VAL A 808 1.79 -1.60 -29.90
C VAL A 808 3.29 -1.39 -29.63
N ILE A 809 4.08 -2.45 -29.51
CA ILE A 809 5.54 -2.37 -29.33
C ILE A 809 6.23 -1.79 -30.58
N GLU A 810 5.82 -2.22 -31.78
CA GLU A 810 6.44 -1.82 -33.04
C GLU A 810 5.98 -0.43 -33.54
N ASP A 811 4.83 0.07 -33.07
CA ASP A 811 4.36 1.42 -33.39
C ASP A 811 5.14 2.48 -32.58
N PRO A 812 5.79 3.46 -33.22
CA PRO A 812 6.60 4.48 -32.53
C PRO A 812 5.83 5.33 -31.50
N ASN A 813 4.50 5.37 -31.58
CA ASN A 813 3.64 6.11 -30.66
C ASN A 813 2.77 5.20 -29.79
N HIS A 814 3.07 3.89 -29.73
CA HIS A 814 2.31 2.88 -28.99
C HIS A 814 0.80 2.91 -29.32
N LEU A 815 0.43 3.21 -30.58
CA LEU A 815 -0.96 3.43 -31.02
C LEU A 815 -1.71 4.54 -30.26
N GLY A 816 -0.99 5.47 -29.63
CA GLY A 816 -1.51 6.58 -28.83
C GLY A 816 -1.75 6.27 -27.35
N LEU A 817 -1.26 5.13 -26.86
CA LEU A 817 -1.25 4.76 -25.44
C LEU A 817 -0.10 5.45 -24.70
N ASP A 818 -0.30 5.71 -23.41
CA ASP A 818 0.68 6.45 -22.59
C ASP A 818 1.93 5.61 -22.26
N SER A 819 1.78 4.29 -22.12
CA SER A 819 2.88 3.36 -21.87
C SER A 819 2.59 1.96 -22.46
N LEU A 820 3.64 1.15 -22.57
CA LEU A 820 3.52 -0.25 -23.00
C LEU A 820 2.88 -1.12 -21.90
N GLU A 821 3.10 -0.76 -20.64
CA GLU A 821 2.51 -1.40 -19.48
C GLU A 821 0.98 -1.14 -19.41
N ASP A 822 0.53 0.07 -19.72
CA ASP A 822 -0.91 0.35 -19.84
C ASP A 822 -1.52 -0.41 -21.02
N ALA A 823 -0.75 -0.63 -22.10
CA ALA A 823 -1.18 -1.43 -23.23
C ALA A 823 -1.36 -2.90 -22.86
N SER A 824 -0.48 -3.47 -22.03
CA SER A 824 -0.62 -4.84 -21.54
C SER A 824 -1.79 -4.97 -20.56
N TYR A 825 -2.04 -3.96 -19.72
CA TYR A 825 -3.24 -3.92 -18.88
C TYR A 825 -4.52 -3.85 -19.71
N LEU A 826 -4.56 -3.00 -20.74
CA LEU A 826 -5.64 -2.97 -21.72
C LEU A 826 -5.82 -4.33 -22.39
N GLY A 827 -4.72 -5.01 -22.74
CA GLY A 827 -4.73 -6.37 -23.28
C GLY A 827 -5.50 -7.36 -22.38
N MET A 828 -5.21 -7.40 -21.08
CA MET A 828 -5.96 -8.23 -20.13
C MET A 828 -7.45 -7.85 -20.07
N MET A 829 -7.78 -6.54 -20.07
CA MET A 829 -9.18 -6.10 -20.05
C MET A 829 -9.95 -6.50 -21.32
N LEU A 830 -9.27 -6.53 -22.47
CA LEU A 830 -9.84 -6.98 -23.72
C LEU A 830 -10.06 -8.51 -23.73
N ILE A 831 -9.17 -9.30 -23.11
CA ILE A 831 -9.39 -10.74 -22.91
C ILE A 831 -10.61 -10.97 -22.04
N ILE A 832 -10.72 -10.31 -20.88
CA ILE A 832 -11.89 -10.43 -19.98
C ILE A 832 -13.18 -10.11 -20.75
N GLY A 833 -13.20 -8.98 -21.47
CA GLY A 833 -14.38 -8.54 -22.21
C GLY A 833 -14.77 -9.47 -23.37
N ALA A 834 -13.81 -10.10 -24.03
CA ALA A 834 -14.06 -10.95 -25.21
C ALA A 834 -14.35 -12.42 -24.83
N SER A 835 -13.56 -13.00 -23.92
CA SER A 835 -13.64 -14.43 -23.59
C SER A 835 -14.96 -14.79 -22.94
N ASP A 836 -15.34 -14.09 -21.88
CA ASP A 836 -16.54 -14.44 -21.09
C ASP A 836 -17.83 -14.19 -21.88
N THR A 837 -17.87 -13.11 -22.68
CA THR A 837 -19.04 -12.78 -23.50
C THR A 837 -19.21 -13.73 -24.67
N SER A 838 -18.11 -14.18 -25.31
CA SER A 838 -18.17 -15.24 -26.31
C SER A 838 -18.58 -16.58 -25.69
N ARG A 839 -17.99 -16.96 -24.55
CA ARG A 839 -18.32 -18.20 -23.84
C ARG A 839 -19.81 -18.29 -23.52
N ILE A 840 -20.38 -17.23 -22.93
CA ILE A 840 -21.80 -17.22 -22.56
C ILE A 840 -22.73 -17.10 -23.78
N SER A 841 -22.29 -16.47 -24.88
CA SER A 841 -23.05 -16.46 -26.14
C SER A 841 -23.16 -17.89 -26.71
N THR A 842 -22.06 -18.64 -26.73
CA THR A 842 -22.07 -20.05 -27.14
C THR A 842 -22.92 -20.90 -26.20
N TRP A 843 -22.84 -20.68 -24.88
CA TRP A 843 -23.65 -21.42 -23.90
C TRP A 843 -25.15 -21.14 -24.06
N SER A 844 -25.53 -19.88 -24.28
CA SER A 844 -26.92 -19.47 -24.53
C SER A 844 -27.46 -20.01 -25.85
N PHE A 845 -26.60 -20.12 -26.86
CA PHE A 845 -26.94 -20.81 -28.11
C PHE A 845 -27.26 -22.29 -27.86
N LEU A 846 -26.47 -23.00 -27.04
CA LEU A 846 -26.77 -24.39 -26.68
C LEU A 846 -28.11 -24.51 -25.94
N GLU A 847 -28.39 -23.61 -24.99
CA GLU A 847 -29.69 -23.55 -24.31
C GLU A 847 -30.84 -23.37 -25.32
N ALA A 848 -30.69 -22.46 -26.29
CA ALA A 848 -31.69 -22.25 -27.33
C ALA A 848 -31.89 -23.50 -28.20
N MET A 849 -30.82 -24.18 -28.61
CA MET A 849 -30.92 -25.39 -29.43
C MET A 849 -31.57 -26.57 -28.68
N LEU A 850 -31.39 -26.64 -27.36
CA LEU A 850 -32.08 -27.62 -26.51
C LEU A 850 -33.56 -27.30 -26.31
N THR A 851 -33.87 -26.01 -26.12
CA THR A 851 -35.24 -25.54 -25.88
C THR A 851 -36.08 -25.58 -27.15
N PHE A 852 -35.47 -25.33 -28.31
CA PHE A 852 -36.12 -25.24 -29.62
C PHE A 852 -35.48 -26.22 -30.62
N PRO A 853 -35.71 -27.54 -30.45
CA PRO A 853 -35.05 -28.57 -31.25
C PRO A 853 -35.37 -28.49 -32.75
N ASP A 854 -36.53 -27.97 -33.15
CA ASP A 854 -36.87 -27.77 -34.56
C ASP A 854 -35.97 -26.73 -35.24
N VAL A 855 -35.60 -25.67 -34.50
CA VAL A 855 -34.64 -24.66 -34.97
C VAL A 855 -33.27 -25.30 -35.12
N CYS A 856 -32.83 -26.10 -34.15
CA CYS A 856 -31.59 -26.86 -34.22
C CYS A 856 -31.58 -27.79 -35.45
N ASN A 857 -32.65 -28.56 -35.66
CA ASN A 857 -32.80 -29.46 -36.80
C ASN A 857 -32.70 -28.72 -38.14
N LYS A 858 -33.37 -27.57 -38.27
CA LYS A 858 -33.31 -26.74 -39.48
C LYS A 858 -31.92 -26.15 -39.70
N ALA A 859 -31.30 -25.60 -38.65
CA ALA A 859 -29.96 -25.03 -38.71
C ALA A 859 -28.91 -26.07 -39.14
N ARG A 860 -28.99 -27.29 -38.60
CA ARG A 860 -28.13 -28.42 -39.00
C ARG A 860 -28.30 -28.78 -40.47
N LYS A 861 -29.54 -28.93 -40.95
CA LYS A 861 -29.81 -29.23 -42.38
C LYS A 861 -29.23 -28.17 -43.31
N VAL A 862 -29.34 -26.89 -42.95
CA VAL A 862 -28.77 -25.78 -43.73
C VAL A 862 -27.24 -25.89 -43.78
N ILE A 863 -26.60 -26.15 -42.65
CA ILE A 863 -25.14 -26.34 -42.58
C ILE A 863 -24.70 -27.57 -43.38
N ASP A 864 -25.35 -28.71 -43.21
CA ASP A 864 -25.01 -29.94 -43.92
C ASP A 864 -25.11 -29.75 -45.44
N SER A 865 -26.16 -29.06 -45.90
CA SER A 865 -26.38 -28.80 -47.34
C SER A 865 -25.36 -27.85 -47.95
N ALA A 866 -24.93 -26.83 -47.20
CA ALA A 866 -24.03 -25.79 -47.73
C ALA A 866 -22.54 -26.13 -47.56
N VAL A 867 -22.19 -26.83 -46.48
CA VAL A 867 -20.79 -27.11 -46.11
C VAL A 867 -20.38 -28.53 -46.51
N GLY A 868 -21.29 -29.51 -46.44
CA GLY A 868 -20.99 -30.91 -46.73
C GLY A 868 -20.03 -31.53 -45.71
N ASP A 869 -19.01 -32.24 -46.19
CA ASP A 869 -18.11 -33.07 -45.37
C ASP A 869 -16.92 -32.36 -44.74
N ARG A 870 -16.63 -31.11 -45.10
CA ARG A 870 -15.54 -30.31 -44.52
C ARG A 870 -15.97 -29.57 -43.25
N VAL A 871 -15.00 -29.22 -42.39
CA VAL A 871 -15.26 -28.36 -41.23
C VAL A 871 -15.69 -26.94 -41.69
N PRO A 872 -16.73 -26.33 -41.09
CA PRO A 872 -17.12 -24.96 -41.40
C PRO A 872 -16.02 -23.91 -41.11
N VAL A 873 -15.97 -22.88 -41.95
CA VAL A 873 -15.10 -21.68 -41.85
C VAL A 873 -15.96 -20.42 -41.86
N PHE A 874 -15.39 -19.26 -41.50
CA PHE A 874 -16.17 -18.03 -41.33
C PHE A 874 -16.89 -17.58 -42.61
N GLU A 875 -16.25 -17.75 -43.77
CA GLU A 875 -16.75 -17.41 -45.10
C GLU A 875 -18.03 -18.20 -45.46
N ASP A 876 -18.28 -19.32 -44.79
CA ASP A 876 -19.52 -20.08 -44.96
C ASP A 876 -20.76 -19.31 -44.54
N LEU A 877 -20.62 -18.34 -43.62
CA LEU A 877 -21.74 -17.59 -43.09
C LEU A 877 -22.56 -16.88 -44.19
N GLU A 878 -21.91 -16.48 -45.29
CA GLU A 878 -22.59 -15.89 -46.45
C GLU A 878 -23.50 -16.90 -47.17
N ARG A 879 -23.13 -18.18 -47.17
CA ARG A 879 -23.87 -19.29 -47.79
C ARG A 879 -24.97 -19.85 -46.90
N VAL A 880 -24.94 -19.54 -45.61
CA VAL A 880 -25.95 -19.98 -44.64
C VAL A 880 -26.66 -18.80 -43.96
N PRO A 881 -27.46 -17.99 -44.68
CA PRO A 881 -28.17 -16.84 -44.10
C PRO A 881 -29.02 -17.17 -42.87
N TYR A 882 -29.59 -18.38 -42.81
CA TYR A 882 -30.35 -18.85 -41.67
C TYR A 882 -29.50 -18.95 -40.38
N ILE A 883 -28.20 -19.20 -40.48
CA ILE A 883 -27.30 -19.20 -39.32
C ILE A 883 -27.06 -17.79 -38.79
N ARG A 884 -26.94 -16.79 -39.68
CA ARG A 884 -26.92 -15.38 -39.26
C ARG A 884 -28.21 -15.00 -38.53
N GLN A 885 -29.35 -15.49 -39.00
CA GLN A 885 -30.64 -15.32 -38.32
C GLN A 885 -30.64 -15.96 -36.92
N VAL A 886 -30.13 -17.20 -36.81
CA VAL A 886 -29.98 -17.89 -35.51
C VAL A 886 -29.06 -17.10 -34.57
N MET A 887 -27.94 -16.56 -35.06
CA MET A 887 -27.04 -15.74 -34.24
C MET A 887 -27.73 -14.48 -33.71
N LYS A 888 -28.41 -13.73 -34.58
CA LYS A 888 -29.18 -12.53 -34.20
C LYS A 888 -30.24 -12.86 -33.17
N GLU A 889 -30.96 -13.97 -33.37
CA GLU A 889 -31.98 -14.43 -32.43
C GLU A 889 -31.39 -14.94 -31.11
N SER A 890 -30.20 -15.56 -31.11
CA SER A 890 -29.48 -15.91 -29.88
C SER A 890 -29.16 -14.69 -29.04
N TRP A 891 -28.62 -13.63 -29.63
CA TRP A 891 -28.31 -12.41 -28.90
C TRP A 891 -29.55 -11.60 -28.50
N ARG A 892 -30.63 -11.65 -29.28
CA ARG A 892 -31.92 -11.05 -28.91
C ARG A 892 -32.57 -11.83 -27.75
N TRP A 893 -32.61 -13.16 -27.83
CA TRP A 893 -33.24 -14.00 -26.81
C TRP A 893 -32.46 -13.99 -25.50
N ARG A 894 -31.12 -14.11 -25.59
CA ARG A 894 -30.17 -14.15 -24.47
C ARG A 894 -29.05 -13.13 -24.67
N PRO A 895 -29.28 -11.86 -24.31
CA PRO A 895 -28.23 -10.85 -24.34
C PRO A 895 -27.15 -11.15 -23.28
N PRO A 896 -25.86 -11.30 -23.65
CA PRO A 896 -24.79 -11.58 -22.68
C PRO A 896 -24.70 -10.58 -21.53
N VAL A 897 -25.06 -9.31 -21.80
CA VAL A 897 -25.17 -8.23 -20.81
C VAL A 897 -26.58 -7.62 -20.89
N ALA A 898 -27.53 -8.26 -20.21
CA ALA A 898 -28.97 -7.95 -20.28
C ALA A 898 -29.36 -6.52 -19.86
N LEU A 899 -28.70 -5.97 -18.83
CA LEU A 899 -29.11 -4.72 -18.17
C LEU A 899 -28.19 -3.52 -18.45
N GLY A 900 -27.15 -3.73 -19.26
CA GLY A 900 -26.15 -2.71 -19.58
C GLY A 900 -25.36 -2.20 -18.36
N HIS A 901 -24.19 -1.63 -18.63
CA HIS A 901 -23.43 -0.93 -17.59
C HIS A 901 -23.93 0.52 -17.48
N PRO A 902 -24.07 1.11 -16.28
CA PRO A 902 -24.64 2.45 -16.11
C PRO A 902 -23.79 3.54 -16.75
N HIS A 903 -24.47 4.53 -17.34
CA HIS A 903 -23.87 5.79 -17.79
C HIS A 903 -24.36 6.93 -16.90
N THR A 904 -23.59 8.01 -16.78
CA THR A 904 -23.98 9.21 -16.03
C THR A 904 -24.29 10.37 -16.97
N THR A 905 -25.39 11.08 -16.72
CA THR A 905 -25.77 12.28 -17.47
C THR A 905 -24.98 13.51 -17.01
N THR A 906 -24.44 14.31 -17.93
CA THR A 906 -23.70 15.56 -17.59
C THR A 906 -24.59 16.80 -17.50
N ARG A 907 -25.83 16.70 -17.97
CA ARG A 907 -26.89 17.71 -17.89
C ARG A 907 -28.26 17.04 -17.90
N ASP A 908 -29.30 17.82 -17.63
CA ASP A 908 -30.67 17.36 -17.76
C ASP A 908 -30.97 16.93 -19.21
N ILE A 909 -31.57 15.76 -19.40
CA ILE A 909 -32.06 15.25 -20.67
C ILE A 909 -33.57 15.33 -20.68
N MET A 910 -34.11 16.06 -21.66
CA MET A 910 -35.55 16.14 -21.88
C MET A 910 -35.96 14.99 -22.80
N TYR A 911 -36.86 14.14 -22.33
CA TYR A 911 -37.40 13.04 -23.13
C TYR A 911 -38.92 13.03 -23.00
N LYS A 912 -39.61 13.31 -24.12
CA LYS A 912 -41.06 13.51 -24.16
C LYS A 912 -41.49 14.53 -23.09
N ASN A 913 -42.39 14.14 -22.20
CA ASN A 913 -42.93 14.94 -21.10
C ASN A 913 -42.12 14.80 -19.80
N TYR A 914 -40.97 14.12 -19.82
CA TYR A 914 -40.12 13.89 -18.64
C TYR A 914 -38.76 14.57 -18.74
N ARG A 915 -38.14 14.74 -17.57
CA ARG A 915 -36.75 15.15 -17.42
C ARG A 915 -35.95 14.07 -16.71
N ILE A 916 -34.88 13.60 -17.34
CA ILE A 916 -33.84 12.79 -16.69
C ILE A 916 -32.78 13.77 -16.17
N PRO A 917 -32.60 13.91 -14.85
CA PRO A 917 -31.77 14.96 -14.28
C PRO A 917 -30.27 14.74 -14.55
N LYS A 918 -29.48 15.81 -14.48
CA LYS A 918 -28.01 15.76 -14.41
C LYS A 918 -27.56 14.85 -13.26
N GLY A 919 -26.57 14.00 -13.52
CA GLY A 919 -26.03 13.04 -12.55
C GLY A 919 -26.85 11.76 -12.43
N ALA A 920 -27.92 11.60 -13.22
CA ALA A 920 -28.69 10.35 -13.29
C ALA A 920 -27.83 9.20 -13.83
N ARG A 921 -27.95 8.02 -13.22
CA ARG A 921 -27.36 6.78 -13.73
C ARG A 921 -28.36 6.11 -14.66
N ILE A 922 -28.07 6.03 -15.95
CA ILE A 922 -28.96 5.45 -16.96
C ILE A 922 -28.44 4.08 -17.42
N HIS A 923 -29.33 3.11 -17.56
CA HIS A 923 -29.06 1.75 -18.02
C HIS A 923 -29.79 1.48 -19.34
N LEU A 924 -29.09 0.86 -20.29
CA LEU A 924 -29.74 0.29 -21.47
C LEU A 924 -30.25 -1.10 -21.09
N ASN A 925 -31.58 -1.24 -20.95
CA ASN A 925 -32.21 -2.51 -20.62
C ASN A 925 -32.46 -3.33 -21.89
N ALA A 926 -31.41 -3.98 -22.39
CA ALA A 926 -31.49 -4.77 -23.62
C ALA A 926 -32.53 -5.89 -23.48
N TRP A 927 -32.61 -6.51 -22.31
CA TRP A 927 -33.58 -7.56 -22.00
C TRP A 927 -35.03 -7.13 -22.24
N ALA A 928 -35.44 -5.97 -21.69
CA ALA A 928 -36.79 -5.47 -21.88
C ALA A 928 -37.04 -5.04 -23.34
N ILE A 929 -36.08 -4.37 -23.99
CA ILE A 929 -36.21 -3.96 -25.40
C ILE A 929 -36.39 -5.20 -26.30
N HIS A 930 -35.69 -6.29 -25.98
CA HIS A 930 -35.75 -7.55 -26.73
C HIS A 930 -37.01 -8.35 -26.45
N ARG A 931 -37.77 -7.99 -25.42
CA ARG A 931 -39.04 -8.59 -25.01
C ARG A 931 -40.24 -7.69 -25.19
N ASP A 932 -40.04 -6.52 -25.78
CA ASP A 932 -41.12 -5.65 -26.19
C ASP A 932 -41.89 -6.31 -27.34
N SER A 933 -43.10 -6.79 -27.04
CA SER A 933 -43.98 -7.44 -28.01
C SER A 933 -44.37 -6.54 -29.20
N THR A 934 -44.27 -5.21 -29.05
CA THR A 934 -44.49 -4.28 -30.17
C THR A 934 -43.34 -4.27 -31.17
N ARG A 935 -42.14 -4.64 -30.71
CA ARG A 935 -40.93 -4.75 -31.53
C ARG A 935 -40.71 -6.19 -32.02
N TYR A 936 -40.83 -7.17 -31.12
CA TYR A 936 -40.68 -8.59 -31.42
C TYR A 936 -41.93 -9.35 -30.98
N PRO A 937 -42.89 -9.61 -31.90
CA PRO A 937 -44.07 -10.42 -31.59
C PRO A 937 -43.68 -11.81 -31.05
N ASP A 938 -44.31 -12.34 -30.01
CA ASP A 938 -43.92 -13.62 -29.36
C ASP A 938 -42.46 -13.67 -28.85
N PRO A 939 -42.03 -12.72 -28.02
CA PRO A 939 -40.62 -12.49 -27.70
C PRO A 939 -39.92 -13.62 -26.92
N GLU A 940 -40.70 -14.48 -26.24
CA GLU A 940 -40.16 -15.62 -25.48
C GLU A 940 -39.81 -16.82 -26.37
N ASN A 941 -40.38 -16.89 -27.58
CA ASN A 941 -40.04 -17.90 -28.57
C ASN A 941 -38.79 -17.51 -29.36
N PHE A 942 -37.96 -18.50 -29.67
CA PHE A 942 -36.78 -18.34 -30.49
C PHE A 942 -37.15 -18.50 -31.97
N ILE A 943 -37.27 -17.38 -32.68
CA ILE A 943 -37.72 -17.34 -34.08
C ILE A 943 -36.66 -16.66 -34.95
N PRO A 944 -35.71 -17.40 -35.55
CA PRO A 944 -34.68 -16.84 -36.43
C PRO A 944 -35.27 -16.03 -37.60
N GLU A 945 -36.41 -16.46 -38.14
CA GLU A 945 -37.08 -15.88 -39.31
C GLU A 945 -37.47 -14.40 -39.11
N ARG A 946 -37.45 -13.89 -37.87
CA ARG A 946 -37.54 -12.44 -37.59
C ARG A 946 -36.53 -11.60 -38.36
N PHE A 947 -35.36 -12.21 -38.64
CA PHE A 947 -34.25 -11.56 -39.33
C PHE A 947 -34.10 -12.06 -40.77
N GLU A 948 -35.14 -12.67 -41.33
CA GLU A 948 -35.14 -13.09 -42.73
C GLU A 948 -34.89 -11.90 -43.66
N GLY A 949 -34.00 -12.09 -44.64
CA GLY A 949 -33.55 -11.03 -45.55
C GLY A 949 -32.58 -10.00 -44.94
N ASP A 950 -32.32 -10.03 -43.62
CA ASP A 950 -31.40 -9.09 -42.98
C ASP A 950 -29.94 -9.58 -43.01
N THR A 951 -29.21 -9.14 -44.04
CA THR A 951 -27.80 -9.47 -44.25
C THR A 951 -26.82 -8.60 -43.48
N ARG A 952 -27.29 -7.57 -42.78
CA ARG A 952 -26.43 -6.62 -42.06
C ARG A 952 -25.62 -7.33 -40.97
N SER A 953 -24.36 -6.96 -40.86
CA SER A 953 -23.49 -7.25 -39.72
C SER A 953 -23.99 -6.54 -38.45
N SER A 954 -23.48 -6.94 -37.30
CA SER A 954 -23.79 -6.28 -36.02
C SER A 954 -23.44 -4.78 -36.04
N GLN A 955 -22.37 -4.40 -36.76
CA GLN A 955 -21.98 -2.99 -36.93
C GLN A 955 -23.02 -2.20 -37.72
N GLU A 956 -23.39 -2.69 -38.90
CA GLU A 956 -24.31 -2.01 -39.82
C GLU A 956 -25.70 -1.92 -39.20
N SER A 957 -26.13 -2.98 -38.52
CA SER A 957 -27.35 -2.98 -37.73
C SER A 957 -27.29 -1.88 -36.67
N ALA A 958 -26.26 -1.86 -35.81
CA ALA A 958 -26.16 -0.87 -34.74
C ALA A 958 -26.00 0.58 -35.25
N ALA A 959 -25.40 0.77 -36.42
CA ALA A 959 -25.26 2.07 -37.07
C ALA A 959 -26.54 2.53 -37.79
N SER A 960 -27.58 1.67 -37.89
CA SER A 960 -28.83 2.03 -38.56
C SER A 960 -29.42 3.31 -37.96
N PRO A 961 -29.76 4.31 -38.80
CA PRO A 961 -30.38 5.55 -38.36
C PRO A 961 -31.83 5.32 -37.90
N ASP A 962 -32.46 4.27 -38.42
CA ASP A 962 -33.73 3.75 -37.96
C ASP A 962 -33.48 2.72 -36.86
N VAL A 963 -33.73 3.14 -35.62
CA VAL A 963 -33.47 2.34 -34.43
C VAL A 963 -34.42 1.12 -34.31
N SER A 964 -35.59 1.18 -34.97
CA SER A 964 -36.53 0.06 -35.04
C SER A 964 -35.96 -1.11 -35.85
N LYS A 965 -35.07 -0.80 -36.82
CA LYS A 965 -34.40 -1.78 -37.68
C LYS A 965 -33.12 -2.34 -37.09
N ARG A 966 -32.71 -1.99 -35.87
CA ARG A 966 -31.55 -2.63 -35.24
C ARG A 966 -31.95 -4.04 -34.81
N ASP A 967 -31.18 -5.05 -35.21
CA ASP A 967 -31.44 -6.45 -34.87
C ASP A 967 -31.52 -6.71 -33.36
N HIS A 968 -30.65 -6.08 -32.58
CA HIS A 968 -30.58 -6.17 -31.13
C HIS A 968 -29.76 -4.99 -30.55
N PHE A 969 -29.56 -4.99 -29.23
CA PHE A 969 -28.84 -3.95 -28.49
C PHE A 969 -27.72 -4.51 -27.59
N VAL A 970 -27.27 -5.75 -27.86
CA VAL A 970 -26.26 -6.42 -27.01
C VAL A 970 -24.91 -5.71 -27.02
N PHE A 971 -24.60 -4.98 -28.09
CA PHE A 971 -23.38 -4.19 -28.20
C PHE A 971 -23.52 -2.75 -27.64
N GLY A 972 -24.68 -2.39 -27.08
CA GLY A 972 -24.97 -1.06 -26.57
C GLY A 972 -25.35 -0.05 -27.66
N ALA A 973 -25.18 1.24 -27.37
CA ALA A 973 -25.56 2.35 -28.25
C ALA A 973 -24.68 3.60 -28.01
N GLY A 974 -24.79 4.60 -28.89
CA GLY A 974 -24.07 5.87 -28.78
C GLY A 974 -22.53 5.74 -28.83
N ARG A 975 -21.83 6.67 -28.19
CA ARG A 975 -20.34 6.73 -28.19
C ARG A 975 -19.67 5.56 -27.45
N ARG A 976 -20.43 4.82 -26.64
CA ARG A 976 -19.96 3.70 -25.83
C ARG A 976 -20.31 2.33 -26.40
N ILE A 977 -20.82 2.27 -27.63
CA ILE A 977 -21.02 1.02 -28.34
C ILE A 977 -19.75 0.15 -28.28
N CYS A 978 -19.90 -1.17 -28.18
CA CYS A 978 -18.81 -2.12 -28.01
C CYS A 978 -17.72 -1.98 -29.10
N PRO A 979 -16.41 -2.08 -28.77
CA PRO A 979 -15.34 -2.19 -29.78
C PRO A 979 -15.39 -3.46 -30.62
N GLY A 980 -15.85 -4.55 -30.02
CA GLY A 980 -15.51 -5.91 -30.42
C GLY A 980 -16.56 -6.61 -31.27
N TYR A 981 -17.55 -5.91 -31.82
CA TYR A 981 -18.65 -6.54 -32.57
C TYR A 981 -18.14 -7.36 -33.77
N HIS A 982 -17.09 -6.92 -34.48
CA HIS A 982 -16.49 -7.69 -35.56
C HIS A 982 -15.84 -8.99 -35.07
N VAL A 983 -15.15 -8.93 -33.94
CA VAL A 983 -14.50 -10.08 -33.31
C VAL A 983 -15.56 -11.07 -32.80
N ALA A 984 -16.63 -10.55 -32.18
CA ALA A 984 -17.76 -11.33 -31.69
C ALA A 984 -18.54 -12.00 -32.84
N ASP A 985 -18.83 -11.29 -33.93
CA ASP A 985 -19.49 -11.86 -35.12
C ASP A 985 -18.74 -13.08 -35.66
N ARG A 986 -17.41 -12.98 -35.77
CA ARG A 986 -16.53 -14.07 -36.23
C ARG A 986 -16.50 -15.25 -35.27
N SER A 987 -16.20 -14.95 -34.00
CA SER A 987 -16.12 -15.95 -32.93
C SER A 987 -17.43 -16.73 -32.81
N PHE A 988 -18.56 -16.02 -32.78
CA PHE A 988 -19.85 -16.64 -32.60
C PHE A 988 -20.31 -17.40 -33.84
N ALA A 989 -20.14 -16.86 -35.04
CA ALA A 989 -20.47 -17.55 -36.29
C ALA A 989 -19.72 -18.88 -36.42
N VAL A 990 -18.39 -18.87 -36.23
CA VAL A 990 -17.57 -20.08 -36.31
C VAL A 990 -17.99 -21.10 -35.25
N SER A 991 -18.24 -20.66 -34.00
CA SER A 991 -18.68 -21.57 -32.94
C SER A 991 -20.04 -22.23 -33.25
N VAL A 992 -21.04 -21.46 -33.69
CA VAL A 992 -22.38 -21.95 -34.02
C VAL A 992 -22.32 -22.93 -35.18
N MET A 993 -21.65 -22.55 -36.27
CA MET A 993 -21.55 -23.41 -37.46
C MET A 993 -20.84 -24.72 -37.14
N ARG A 994 -19.72 -24.67 -36.41
CA ARG A 994 -18.92 -25.86 -36.07
C ARG A 994 -19.62 -26.78 -35.09
N ILE A 995 -20.31 -26.26 -34.07
CA ILE A 995 -21.06 -27.07 -33.12
C ILE A 995 -22.20 -27.81 -33.83
N LEU A 996 -23.00 -27.10 -34.65
CA LEU A 996 -24.10 -27.72 -35.41
C LEU A 996 -23.62 -28.78 -36.41
N TRP A 997 -22.46 -28.54 -37.02
CA TRP A 997 -21.85 -29.46 -37.98
C TRP A 997 -21.30 -30.72 -37.30
N ALA A 998 -20.61 -30.57 -36.17
CA ALA A 998 -19.88 -31.65 -35.51
C ALA A 998 -20.75 -32.52 -34.59
N PHE A 999 -21.70 -31.92 -33.87
CA PHE A 999 -22.34 -32.54 -32.71
C PHE A 999 -23.87 -32.60 -32.80
N ASP A 1000 -24.43 -33.69 -32.28
CA ASP A 1000 -25.81 -33.75 -31.83
C ASP A 1000 -25.90 -33.07 -30.47
N ILE A 1001 -26.75 -32.03 -30.39
CA ILE A 1001 -27.03 -31.28 -29.17
C ILE A 1001 -28.27 -31.91 -28.54
N SER A 1002 -28.12 -32.52 -27.36
CA SER A 1002 -29.18 -33.28 -26.70
C SER A 1002 -29.24 -33.02 -25.20
N LEU A 1003 -30.36 -33.39 -24.59
CA LEU A 1003 -30.54 -33.28 -23.14
C LEU A 1003 -29.90 -34.46 -22.42
N LYS A 1004 -29.33 -34.18 -21.25
CA LYS A 1004 -28.87 -35.23 -20.33
C LYS A 1004 -30.03 -36.18 -19.98
N PRO A 1005 -29.81 -37.51 -20.00
CA PRO A 1005 -30.85 -38.48 -19.63
C PRO A 1005 -31.47 -38.17 -18.26
N GLY A 1006 -32.79 -38.24 -18.16
CA GLY A 1006 -33.53 -37.96 -16.91
C GLY A 1006 -33.89 -36.49 -16.69
N THR A 1007 -33.58 -35.60 -17.64
CA THR A 1007 -33.98 -34.18 -17.56
C THR A 1007 -35.51 -34.03 -17.65
N LYS A 1008 -36.08 -33.20 -16.76
CA LYS A 1008 -37.51 -32.88 -16.76
C LYS A 1008 -37.87 -31.99 -17.97
N LEU A 1009 -38.92 -32.36 -18.69
CA LEU A 1009 -39.45 -31.62 -19.84
C LEU A 1009 -40.83 -31.00 -19.53
N PRO A 1010 -41.20 -29.87 -20.17
CA PRO A 1010 -40.37 -29.05 -21.07
C PRO A 1010 -39.21 -28.40 -20.32
N LEU A 1011 -38.11 -28.11 -21.03
CA LEU A 1011 -36.98 -27.39 -20.44
C LEU A 1011 -37.47 -25.97 -20.11
N ASP A 1012 -37.39 -25.59 -18.83
CA ASP A 1012 -37.64 -24.21 -18.41
C ASP A 1012 -36.29 -23.50 -18.28
N PRO A 1013 -35.98 -22.52 -19.14
CA PRO A 1013 -34.75 -21.75 -19.05
C PRO A 1013 -34.55 -21.02 -17.71
N GLN A 1014 -35.60 -20.81 -16.93
CA GLN A 1014 -35.49 -20.24 -15.59
C GLN A 1014 -34.99 -21.26 -14.54
N SER A 1015 -34.96 -22.55 -14.87
CA SER A 1015 -34.51 -23.61 -13.96
C SER A 1015 -32.98 -23.69 -13.83
N PHE A 1016 -32.23 -23.05 -14.72
CA PHE A 1016 -30.77 -23.10 -14.75
C PHE A 1016 -30.17 -21.69 -14.78
N PRO A 1017 -30.43 -20.85 -13.76
CA PRO A 1017 -29.94 -19.47 -13.77
C PRO A 1017 -28.41 -19.41 -13.68
N GLY A 1018 -27.82 -18.50 -14.47
CA GLY A 1018 -26.39 -18.17 -14.37
C GLY A 1018 -26.11 -17.01 -13.42
N ASP A 1019 -24.81 -16.72 -13.24
CA ASP A 1019 -24.34 -15.66 -12.34
C ASP A 1019 -24.72 -14.25 -12.80
N MET A 1020 -24.88 -14.06 -14.11
CA MET A 1020 -25.26 -12.79 -14.72
C MET A 1020 -26.76 -12.77 -15.06
N PRO A 1021 -27.48 -11.64 -14.87
CA PRO A 1021 -28.91 -11.58 -15.11
C PRO A 1021 -29.30 -11.99 -16.54
N GLY A 1022 -30.12 -13.02 -16.65
CA GLY A 1022 -30.72 -13.46 -17.92
C GLY A 1022 -29.91 -14.53 -18.66
N ASN A 1023 -28.74 -14.91 -18.14
CA ASN A 1023 -27.87 -15.92 -18.74
C ASN A 1023 -28.12 -17.32 -18.13
N PRO A 1024 -27.89 -18.41 -18.89
CA PRO A 1024 -27.92 -19.77 -18.35
C PRO A 1024 -26.70 -20.11 -17.50
N GLY A 1025 -26.88 -20.98 -16.51
CA GLY A 1025 -25.86 -21.43 -15.56
C GLY A 1025 -25.20 -22.75 -15.92
N LEU A 1026 -24.28 -23.19 -15.05
CA LEU A 1026 -23.48 -24.42 -15.22
C LEU A 1026 -24.30 -25.71 -15.20
N GLU A 1027 -25.48 -25.67 -14.58
CA GLU A 1027 -26.36 -26.83 -14.45
C GLU A 1027 -27.19 -27.11 -15.72
N LEU A 1028 -26.99 -26.35 -16.80
CA LEU A 1028 -27.65 -26.60 -18.08
C LEU A 1028 -27.41 -28.06 -18.51
N PRO A 1029 -28.47 -28.88 -18.70
CA PRO A 1029 -28.35 -30.32 -18.90
C PRO A 1029 -28.01 -30.66 -20.36
N VAL A 1030 -26.96 -30.05 -20.90
CA VAL A 1030 -26.51 -30.23 -22.28
C VAL A 1030 -25.58 -31.42 -22.42
N VAL A 1031 -25.72 -32.15 -23.52
CA VAL A 1031 -24.82 -33.21 -23.97
C VAL A 1031 -24.49 -32.99 -25.45
N LEU A 1032 -23.19 -33.00 -25.78
CA LEU A 1032 -22.69 -32.99 -27.15
C LEU A 1032 -22.12 -34.36 -27.51
N THR A 1033 -22.67 -34.97 -28.55
CA THR A 1033 -22.19 -36.25 -29.10
C THR A 1033 -21.79 -36.08 -30.55
N VAL A 1034 -20.64 -36.61 -30.97
CA VAL A 1034 -20.20 -36.52 -32.36
C VAL A 1034 -21.21 -37.22 -33.29
N ARG A 1035 -21.61 -36.55 -34.38
CA ARG A 1035 -22.74 -36.99 -35.22
C ARG A 1035 -22.44 -38.26 -36.02
N SER A 1036 -21.20 -38.46 -36.45
CA SER A 1036 -20.81 -39.64 -37.22
C SER A 1036 -19.31 -39.95 -37.15
N PRO A 1037 -18.90 -41.19 -37.43
CA PRO A 1037 -17.49 -41.56 -37.54
C PRO A 1037 -16.72 -40.76 -38.60
N GLU A 1038 -17.37 -40.40 -39.72
CA GLU A 1038 -16.76 -39.61 -40.80
C GLU A 1038 -16.45 -38.18 -40.34
N ARG A 1039 -17.36 -37.59 -39.55
CA ARG A 1039 -17.14 -36.28 -38.91
C ARG A 1039 -15.97 -36.35 -37.92
N LEU A 1040 -15.91 -37.39 -37.09
CA LEU A 1040 -14.80 -37.61 -36.16
C LEU A 1040 -13.45 -37.68 -36.90
N ALA A 1041 -13.37 -38.49 -37.96
CA ALA A 1041 -12.16 -38.63 -38.78
C ALA A 1041 -11.76 -37.30 -39.44
N THR A 1042 -12.73 -36.52 -39.90
CA THR A 1042 -12.48 -35.18 -40.47
C THR A 1042 -11.95 -34.22 -39.42
N ILE A 1043 -12.56 -34.18 -38.22
CA ILE A 1043 -12.09 -33.33 -37.11
C ILE A 1043 -10.64 -33.65 -36.75
N GLN A 1044 -10.31 -34.94 -36.62
CA GLN A 1044 -8.96 -35.39 -36.28
C GLN A 1044 -7.96 -34.99 -37.36
N LYS A 1045 -8.27 -35.26 -38.64
CA LYS A 1045 -7.40 -34.91 -39.76
C LYS A 1045 -7.14 -33.40 -39.84
N GLU A 1046 -8.18 -32.58 -39.74
CA GLU A 1046 -8.05 -31.12 -39.80
C GLU A 1046 -7.31 -30.57 -38.58
N PHE A 1047 -7.54 -31.13 -37.38
CA PHE A 1047 -6.79 -30.73 -36.20
C PHE A 1047 -5.31 -31.12 -36.27
N GLU A 1048 -4.97 -32.32 -36.75
CA GLU A 1048 -3.59 -32.74 -37.00
C GLU A 1048 -2.89 -31.82 -38.00
N ALA A 1049 -3.56 -31.48 -39.11
CA ALA A 1049 -3.04 -30.53 -40.09
C ALA A 1049 -2.85 -29.12 -39.48
N ALA A 1050 -3.77 -28.68 -38.62
CA ALA A 1050 -3.66 -27.41 -37.92
C ALA A 1050 -2.50 -27.41 -36.91
N VAL A 1051 -2.25 -28.52 -36.20
CA VAL A 1051 -1.09 -28.66 -35.29
C VAL A 1051 0.24 -28.56 -36.06
N GLN A 1052 0.33 -29.16 -37.25
CA GLN A 1052 1.54 -29.13 -38.08
C GLN A 1052 1.82 -27.76 -38.70
N SER A 1053 0.77 -26.98 -38.99
CA SER A 1053 0.87 -25.67 -39.62
C SER A 1053 0.88 -24.50 -38.63
N ARG A 1054 0.56 -24.73 -37.35
CA ARG A 1054 0.53 -23.70 -36.32
C ARG A 1054 1.94 -23.22 -36.00
N GLU A 1055 2.15 -21.91 -36.05
CA GLU A 1055 3.34 -21.30 -35.49
C GLU A 1055 3.44 -21.60 -33.99
N ARG A 1056 4.64 -21.95 -33.52
CA ARG A 1056 4.86 -22.29 -32.12
C ARG A 1056 4.53 -21.07 -31.25
N MET A 1057 3.54 -21.21 -30.38
CA MET A 1057 3.21 -20.22 -29.35
C MET A 1057 3.60 -20.75 -27.99
N GLU A 1058 4.04 -19.84 -27.12
CA GLU A 1058 4.27 -20.18 -25.73
C GLU A 1058 2.98 -20.08 -24.90
N PRO A 1059 2.84 -20.91 -23.85
CA PRO A 1059 1.71 -20.80 -22.95
C PRO A 1059 1.65 -19.45 -22.23
N LEU A 1060 0.43 -18.95 -22.10
CA LEU A 1060 0.03 -17.90 -21.18
C LEU A 1060 0.05 -18.47 -19.75
N ALA A 1061 1.25 -18.54 -19.16
CA ALA A 1061 1.43 -19.03 -17.80
C ALA A 1061 0.80 -18.10 -16.76
N GLY A 1062 0.38 -18.67 -15.63
CA GLY A 1062 -0.20 -17.98 -14.47
C GLY A 1062 0.70 -16.91 -13.89
#